data_AF-A0A0Q8FG29-F1
#
_entry.id   AF-A0A0Q8FG29-F1
#
_cell.length_a   1.000
_cell.length_b   1.000
_cell.length_c   1.000
_cell.angle_alpha   90.00
_cell.angle_beta   90.00
_cell.angle_gamma   90.00
#
_symmetry.space_group_name_H-M   'P 1'
#
loop_
_entity.id
_entity.type
_entity.pdbx_description
1 polymer ?
#
loop_
_entity_poly.entity_id
_entity_poly.type
_entity_poly.pdbx_seq_one_letter_code
_entity_poly.pdbx_strand_id
1 'polypeptide(L)'
;MAAGPHEAGSPNGVQTPLHLRRIAPSYLREAADAGNLYAVVDGCAAPTISDLARSLGPGRAACLYLGDAATNYGDKAPYLLQVDSALAASLGDGASDAAWGCFVVSSSGFEAVRRHLRGWLTVNSPEGEAWLFRFWDPRLLPVFLRASRPDELNAFFGPIDAFAVVDPAGDAFAAWRDTATTEVAPRRPVGGRYAISQAQVTAFRRAGMADSLVKTFSEPQSARRDPDSDTVLVRAPDGGITQMVPGEDGAIGAVISPLGRRWSMDYREDGKLVRLVTPTGSELTLRHDAAGHVASVARDGVERFQAIHDLHGRVQRIDFPDGTAAHTAYALEGRAALADTDGDLVSARRDRLGHVEQFGYDRERLVAAVDGAGNATRFAYETSRRPDATVFADGRRETYDYDPAGHLLRLARTDGATLNIRCDDKGRPLRIAVQGGDEATFEYDGEGRLVAARNALCALAWRYDAAGRVVEERQGEVVVGYRYDEVGLVGLTYPTGETVAYRRDLDQRVVEISDWSGQPYRVDYGENDAAWRLTGPDGLVSTAWQNRVGLTTAVKVEVGGAALWETAYAYDDEDRLRERRDPRLGVVTYDYDAEGQLTSVARGSSVERFAYDGAGNRTLSGAGAAAFDPLNRMLSQGASRFAHDDRGAMIERAGPEGVWRFTHDAFDRLASAQDQWGRRVTFGYDPLGRRIWKRAVAGPLETITHFVWAGEQVIRETTQINGQDYVWDLGDSAKPGARDYLYWPQGWTPLLLREGGTVYRYHTDPAGVPVRLTAPGGRTVWEADLDAFGQAQVRVGEIAQPLRLPGQYADDEFGLGLHYNRFRYYDPAIGRYISRDPIGVAGGLNLYLYAGNDPINRADPLGLWWKMALTVLAAVAVAAVVVLTAPISGPLLLLAAGAAAGAAAGMVNEALNQETFCLHCILLAGLKGAAVGAIASVPFMFLPAAAGYAAFAGVGGLSGFIGYAADWAMTPGAEWSWKSAAIATGLGAVLGPAAKYVGGRIAARRPVASNPEPPPATSGRTRGPDGRFTSSGEAPAVYNRSTQYPSGYRAGVVDEVLDANTIRSGPNAGKVRTADGDIVARNDPRLTIEHNKPVVEHWNETGYNSTRGVRNDFYNNTDNMSLRLRSANSADGGRMSASGIRYRQDVGTSYSR
;
A
#
# COMPACT_ATOMS: atom_id res chain seq x y z
N MET A 1 0.98 -13.95 -59.48
CA MET A 1 1.78 -15.05 -60.06
C MET A 1 3.20 -14.98 -59.52
N ALA A 2 3.81 -16.15 -59.34
CA ALA A 2 5.18 -16.46 -58.87
C ALA A 2 5.40 -16.62 -57.33
N ALA A 3 5.56 -17.90 -56.95
CA ALA A 3 6.05 -18.49 -55.69
C ALA A 3 7.59 -18.31 -55.53
N GLY A 4 8.30 -18.55 -54.41
CA GLY A 4 8.11 -19.15 -53.07
C GLY A 4 9.38 -18.78 -52.22
N PRO A 5 9.86 -19.49 -51.17
CA PRO A 5 9.60 -20.90 -50.80
C PRO A 5 9.47 -21.26 -49.28
N HIS A 6 8.90 -22.45 -49.04
CA HIS A 6 9.14 -23.42 -47.95
C HIS A 6 9.04 -23.00 -46.46
N GLU A 7 7.85 -23.19 -45.87
CA GLU A 7 7.72 -23.61 -44.48
C GLU A 7 7.57 -25.14 -44.39
N ALA A 8 8.31 -25.72 -43.44
CA ALA A 8 8.32 -27.14 -43.14
C ALA A 8 6.97 -27.60 -42.57
N GLY A 9 6.54 -28.79 -43.01
CA GLY A 9 5.19 -29.30 -42.82
C GLY A 9 4.76 -29.51 -41.37
N SER A 10 3.55 -29.05 -41.07
CA SER A 10 2.71 -29.58 -40.00
C SER A 10 1.98 -30.82 -40.52
N PRO A 11 2.01 -31.97 -39.82
CA PRO A 11 1.32 -33.17 -40.29
C PRO A 11 -0.19 -33.04 -40.09
N ASN A 12 -0.90 -33.03 -41.22
CA ASN A 12 -2.32 -33.33 -41.42
C ASN A 12 -3.18 -33.65 -40.17
N GLY A 13 -4.02 -32.69 -39.81
CA GLY A 13 -5.35 -32.93 -39.25
C GLY A 13 -6.30 -31.96 -39.92
N VAL A 14 -7.24 -32.45 -40.72
CA VAL A 14 -8.27 -31.62 -41.39
C VAL A 14 -8.99 -30.81 -40.30
N GLN A 15 -8.75 -29.50 -40.25
CA GLN A 15 -9.57 -28.61 -39.43
C GLN A 15 -10.97 -28.61 -40.02
N THR A 16 -11.95 -29.18 -39.31
CA THR A 16 -13.35 -28.81 -39.54
C THR A 16 -13.44 -27.33 -39.15
N PRO A 17 -13.81 -26.40 -40.07
CA PRO A 17 -13.79 -24.98 -39.74
C PRO A 17 -14.90 -24.71 -38.72
N LEU A 18 -14.52 -24.46 -37.48
CA LEU A 18 -15.39 -23.86 -36.48
C LEU A 18 -15.55 -22.39 -36.87
N HIS A 19 -16.76 -21.99 -37.23
CA HIS A 19 -17.05 -20.60 -37.55
C HIS A 19 -17.67 -19.92 -36.32
N LEU A 20 -17.04 -18.85 -35.85
CA LEU A 20 -17.53 -18.02 -34.76
C LEU A 20 -17.83 -16.64 -35.34
N ARG A 21 -19.13 -16.29 -35.47
CA ARG A 21 -19.55 -15.03 -36.10
C ARG A 21 -20.73 -14.41 -35.37
N ARG A 22 -20.79 -13.07 -35.38
CA ARG A 22 -22.00 -12.34 -35.04
C ARG A 22 -23.11 -12.71 -36.03
N ILE A 23 -24.25 -13.14 -35.52
CA ILE A 23 -25.43 -13.52 -36.30
C ILE A 23 -26.52 -12.45 -36.13
N ALA A 24 -27.35 -12.27 -37.15
CA ALA A 24 -28.49 -11.37 -37.06
C ALA A 24 -29.55 -11.97 -36.12
N PRO A 25 -30.23 -11.17 -35.26
CA PRO A 25 -31.32 -11.66 -34.40
C PRO A 25 -32.48 -12.34 -35.14
N SER A 26 -32.62 -12.13 -36.45
CA SER A 26 -33.60 -12.84 -37.29
C SER A 26 -33.30 -14.33 -37.42
N TYR A 27 -32.02 -14.74 -37.37
CA TYR A 27 -31.62 -16.15 -37.49
C TYR A 27 -32.22 -17.03 -36.39
N LEU A 28 -32.24 -16.54 -35.15
CA LEU A 28 -32.85 -17.27 -34.03
C LEU A 28 -34.37 -17.35 -34.18
N ARG A 29 -35.02 -16.31 -34.71
CA ARG A 29 -36.47 -16.32 -34.98
C ARG A 29 -36.83 -17.34 -36.05
N GLU A 30 -36.09 -17.38 -37.16
CA GLU A 30 -36.29 -18.38 -38.22
C GLU A 30 -36.11 -19.81 -37.70
N ALA A 31 -35.09 -20.04 -36.86
CA ALA A 31 -34.88 -21.34 -36.21
C ALA A 31 -36.01 -21.71 -35.23
N ALA A 32 -36.57 -20.72 -34.52
CA ALA A 32 -37.70 -20.91 -33.60
C ALA A 32 -38.99 -21.27 -34.35
N ASP A 33 -39.29 -20.55 -35.44
CA ASP A 33 -40.48 -20.81 -36.28
C ASP A 33 -40.38 -22.17 -36.99
N ALA A 34 -39.16 -22.63 -37.30
CA ALA A 34 -38.89 -23.97 -37.82
C ALA A 34 -38.91 -25.07 -36.73
N GLY A 35 -39.08 -24.72 -35.45
CA GLY A 35 -39.09 -25.66 -34.32
C GLY A 35 -37.72 -26.26 -33.97
N ASN A 36 -36.63 -25.69 -34.51
CA ASN A 36 -35.25 -26.19 -34.37
C ASN A 36 -34.42 -25.42 -33.33
N LEU A 37 -35.01 -24.43 -32.65
CA LEU A 37 -34.37 -23.65 -31.61
C LEU A 37 -34.66 -24.22 -30.21
N TYR A 38 -33.60 -24.39 -29.44
CA TYR A 38 -33.67 -24.81 -28.05
C TYR A 38 -32.88 -23.82 -27.18
N ALA A 39 -33.35 -23.53 -25.97
CA ALA A 39 -32.63 -22.75 -24.97
C ALA A 39 -32.17 -23.67 -23.85
N VAL A 40 -30.87 -23.61 -23.52
CA VAL A 40 -30.30 -24.22 -22.33
C VAL A 40 -30.23 -23.14 -21.26
N VAL A 41 -31.09 -23.25 -20.25
CA VAL A 41 -31.26 -22.19 -19.24
C VAL A 41 -30.77 -22.67 -17.89
N ASP A 42 -29.95 -21.84 -17.23
CA ASP A 42 -29.45 -22.14 -15.89
C ASP A 42 -30.56 -21.94 -14.85
N GLY A 43 -31.12 -23.06 -14.39
CA GLY A 43 -32.16 -23.07 -13.35
C GLY A 43 -31.68 -22.53 -12.00
N CYS A 44 -30.36 -22.38 -11.79
CA CYS A 44 -29.78 -21.91 -10.52
C CYS A 44 -29.94 -20.39 -10.31
N ALA A 45 -30.00 -19.61 -11.39
CA ALA A 45 -29.97 -18.14 -11.32
C ALA A 45 -31.35 -17.50 -11.08
N ALA A 46 -32.46 -18.17 -11.45
CA ALA A 46 -33.81 -17.61 -11.31
C ALA A 46 -34.87 -18.71 -11.03
N PRO A 47 -35.53 -18.71 -9.84
CA PRO A 47 -36.55 -19.70 -9.47
C PRO A 47 -37.75 -19.76 -10.45
N THR A 48 -38.14 -18.63 -11.01
CA THR A 48 -39.25 -18.46 -11.96
C THR A 48 -39.09 -19.30 -13.23
N ILE A 49 -37.86 -19.59 -13.64
CA ILE A 49 -37.55 -20.39 -14.83
C ILE A 49 -37.88 -21.88 -14.61
N SER A 50 -37.68 -22.39 -13.39
CA SER A 50 -38.03 -23.76 -13.05
C SER A 50 -39.55 -23.97 -13.04
N ASP A 51 -40.31 -22.96 -12.59
CA ASP A 51 -41.77 -22.98 -12.62
C ASP A 51 -42.31 -22.89 -14.05
N LEU A 52 -41.72 -22.01 -14.88
CA LEU A 52 -42.02 -21.92 -16.31
C LEU A 52 -41.76 -23.26 -17.02
N ALA A 53 -40.59 -23.87 -16.81
CA ALA A 53 -40.25 -25.16 -17.40
C ALA A 53 -41.25 -26.25 -17.01
N ARG A 54 -41.69 -26.29 -15.74
CA ARG A 54 -42.70 -27.23 -15.26
C ARG A 54 -44.09 -26.99 -15.89
N SER A 55 -44.43 -25.74 -16.21
CA SER A 55 -45.71 -25.38 -16.86
C SER A 55 -45.80 -25.75 -18.35
N LEU A 56 -44.66 -25.83 -19.06
CA LEU A 56 -44.61 -26.12 -20.50
C LEU A 56 -44.81 -27.61 -20.85
N GLY A 57 -44.70 -28.51 -19.88
CA GLY A 57 -44.91 -29.95 -20.04
C GLY A 57 -43.71 -30.72 -20.62
N PRO A 58 -43.71 -32.06 -20.49
CA PRO A 58 -42.52 -32.92 -20.71
C PRO A 58 -42.02 -33.01 -22.16
N GLY A 59 -42.83 -32.58 -23.14
CA GLY A 59 -42.47 -32.59 -24.56
C GLY A 59 -41.83 -31.29 -25.08
N ARG A 60 -41.84 -30.22 -24.27
CA ARG A 60 -41.30 -28.90 -24.64
C ARG A 60 -40.22 -28.40 -23.68
N ALA A 61 -40.19 -28.95 -22.47
CA ALA A 61 -39.22 -28.64 -21.45
C ALA A 61 -38.75 -29.93 -20.78
N ALA A 62 -37.45 -30.06 -20.58
CA ALA A 62 -36.89 -31.18 -19.84
C ALA A 62 -35.72 -30.75 -18.99
N CYS A 63 -35.69 -31.26 -17.78
CA CYS A 63 -34.53 -31.12 -16.93
C CYS A 63 -33.37 -31.94 -17.51
N LEU A 64 -32.22 -31.30 -17.72
CA LEU A 64 -31.04 -31.98 -18.23
C LEU A 64 -30.37 -32.85 -17.15
N TYR A 65 -30.78 -32.75 -15.89
CA TYR A 65 -30.13 -33.48 -14.81
C TYR A 65 -31.11 -34.00 -13.76
N LEU A 66 -30.97 -35.25 -13.34
CA LEU A 66 -31.91 -35.93 -12.43
C LEU A 66 -31.19 -36.71 -11.29
N GLY A 67 -29.92 -36.41 -10.98
CA GLY A 67 -29.05 -37.22 -10.10
C GLY A 67 -28.16 -36.41 -9.15
N ASP A 68 -27.06 -36.99 -8.65
CA ASP A 68 -26.14 -36.39 -7.66
C ASP A 68 -24.93 -35.67 -8.31
N ALA A 69 -24.76 -34.41 -7.88
CA ALA A 69 -23.48 -33.69 -7.70
C ALA A 69 -23.55 -32.63 -6.56
N ALA A 70 -23.72 -32.88 -5.25
CA ALA A 70 -24.08 -34.10 -4.50
C ALA A 70 -25.59 -34.46 -4.62
N THR A 71 -26.37 -33.49 -5.07
CA THR A 71 -27.79 -33.57 -5.43
C THR A 71 -28.03 -32.23 -6.11
N ASN A 72 -27.20 -31.98 -7.11
CA ASN A 72 -27.19 -30.87 -8.04
C ASN A 72 -27.35 -29.43 -7.51
N TYR A 73 -26.90 -29.14 -6.29
CA TYR A 73 -27.12 -27.90 -5.53
C TYR A 73 -28.58 -27.70 -5.04
N GLY A 74 -29.15 -28.68 -4.34
CA GLY A 74 -30.28 -28.47 -3.41
C GLY A 74 -31.70 -28.36 -3.97
N ASP A 75 -31.96 -27.87 -5.21
CA ASP A 75 -33.28 -28.03 -5.90
C ASP A 75 -33.35 -27.52 -7.37
N LYS A 76 -32.25 -27.20 -8.07
CA LYS A 76 -32.32 -26.48 -9.37
C LYS A 76 -31.25 -26.88 -10.40
N ALA A 77 -31.62 -27.76 -11.33
CA ALA A 77 -30.80 -28.19 -12.46
C ALA A 77 -31.09 -27.36 -13.75
N PRO A 78 -30.18 -27.32 -14.75
CA PRO A 78 -30.43 -26.63 -16.01
C PRO A 78 -31.55 -27.30 -16.81
N TYR A 79 -32.34 -26.48 -17.49
CA TYR A 79 -33.46 -26.93 -18.32
C TYR A 79 -33.15 -26.73 -19.79
N LEU A 80 -33.51 -27.72 -20.62
CA LEU A 80 -33.63 -27.56 -22.05
C LEU A 80 -35.08 -27.23 -22.39
N LEU A 81 -35.29 -26.08 -23.01
CA LEU A 81 -36.61 -25.60 -23.45
C LEU A 81 -36.63 -25.53 -24.98
N GLN A 82 -37.65 -26.06 -25.62
CA GLN A 82 -37.88 -25.81 -27.04
C GLN A 82 -38.53 -24.44 -27.21
N VAL A 83 -37.87 -23.55 -27.95
CA VAL A 83 -38.25 -22.14 -28.07
C VAL A 83 -39.04 -21.93 -29.36
N ASP A 84 -40.31 -21.53 -29.23
CA ASP A 84 -41.10 -20.98 -30.34
C ASP A 84 -41.17 -19.44 -30.22
N SER A 85 -41.76 -18.79 -31.22
CA SER A 85 -41.90 -17.34 -31.27
C SER A 85 -42.74 -16.75 -30.12
N ALA A 86 -43.68 -17.52 -29.56
CA ALA A 86 -44.50 -17.10 -28.42
C ALA A 86 -43.73 -17.18 -27.09
N LEU A 87 -42.99 -18.26 -26.86
CA LEU A 87 -42.14 -18.45 -25.69
C LEU A 87 -40.98 -17.45 -25.69
N ALA A 88 -40.37 -17.20 -26.86
CA ALA A 88 -39.34 -16.18 -27.02
C ALA A 88 -39.82 -14.78 -26.62
N ALA A 89 -41.07 -14.42 -26.95
CA ALA A 89 -41.67 -13.15 -26.56
C ALA A 89 -41.97 -13.08 -25.05
N SER A 90 -42.47 -14.18 -24.45
CA SER A 90 -42.79 -14.24 -23.02
C SER A 90 -41.58 -14.20 -22.09
N LEU A 91 -40.39 -14.54 -22.59
CA LEU A 91 -39.13 -14.51 -21.85
C LEU A 91 -38.51 -13.10 -21.77
N GLY A 92 -38.98 -12.16 -22.60
CA GLY A 92 -38.44 -10.78 -22.69
C GLY A 92 -38.92 -9.83 -21.58
N ASP A 93 -40.07 -10.09 -20.94
CA ASP A 93 -40.72 -9.15 -20.01
C ASP A 93 -40.22 -9.24 -18.55
N GLY A 94 -39.28 -10.15 -18.23
CA GLY A 94 -38.85 -10.43 -16.84
C GLY A 94 -37.36 -10.63 -16.61
N ALA A 95 -36.49 -10.40 -17.60
CA ALA A 95 -35.06 -10.67 -17.50
C ALA A 95 -34.25 -9.35 -17.47
N SER A 96 -34.12 -8.76 -16.29
CA SER A 96 -33.15 -7.69 -16.05
C SER A 96 -31.91 -8.24 -15.32
N ASP A 97 -30.75 -7.94 -15.89
CA ASP A 97 -29.40 -8.01 -15.32
C ASP A 97 -28.73 -9.36 -14.98
N ALA A 98 -29.37 -10.51 -15.18
CA ALA A 98 -28.72 -11.83 -15.01
C ALA A 98 -28.85 -12.73 -16.25
N ALA A 99 -27.77 -12.74 -17.05
CA ALA A 99 -27.35 -13.70 -18.09
C ALA A 99 -28.40 -14.69 -18.65
N TRP A 100 -28.73 -14.55 -19.94
CA TRP A 100 -29.35 -15.67 -20.67
C TRP A 100 -28.33 -16.78 -20.91
N GLY A 101 -28.80 -18.04 -20.80
CA GLY A 101 -28.04 -19.23 -21.14
C GLY A 101 -27.86 -19.43 -22.65
N CYS A 102 -27.22 -20.52 -23.03
CA CYS A 102 -26.86 -20.80 -24.42
C CYS A 102 -28.06 -21.32 -25.24
N PHE A 103 -28.29 -20.74 -26.42
CA PHE A 103 -29.21 -21.25 -27.43
C PHE A 103 -28.53 -22.34 -28.27
N VAL A 104 -29.31 -23.32 -28.66
CA VAL A 104 -28.88 -24.47 -29.44
C VAL A 104 -29.80 -24.59 -30.64
N VAL A 105 -29.25 -24.56 -31.84
CA VAL A 105 -29.97 -24.84 -33.08
C VAL A 105 -29.64 -26.27 -33.49
N SER A 106 -30.67 -27.09 -33.69
CA SER A 106 -30.50 -28.47 -34.13
C SER A 106 -31.69 -28.99 -34.92
N SER A 107 -31.39 -29.59 -36.06
CA SER A 107 -32.29 -30.35 -36.92
C SER A 107 -32.64 -31.75 -36.38
N SER A 108 -31.95 -32.23 -35.34
CA SER A 108 -32.04 -33.61 -34.85
C SER A 108 -33.18 -33.87 -33.84
N GLY A 109 -34.05 -32.89 -33.58
CA GLY A 109 -35.21 -33.03 -32.69
C GLY A 109 -34.87 -33.03 -31.18
N PHE A 110 -35.84 -32.60 -30.37
CA PHE A 110 -35.68 -32.32 -28.93
C PHE A 110 -35.01 -33.43 -28.11
N GLU A 111 -35.41 -34.69 -28.30
CA GLU A 111 -34.88 -35.84 -27.53
C GLU A 111 -33.42 -36.18 -27.87
N ALA A 112 -32.99 -35.97 -29.12
CA ALA A 112 -31.61 -36.21 -29.52
C ALA A 112 -30.68 -35.16 -28.89
N VAL A 113 -31.08 -33.88 -28.96
CA VAL A 113 -30.38 -32.76 -28.31
C VAL A 113 -30.33 -32.96 -26.80
N ARG A 114 -31.47 -33.32 -26.19
CA ARG A 114 -31.54 -33.62 -24.75
C ARG A 114 -30.54 -34.70 -24.37
N ARG A 115 -30.59 -35.88 -25.01
CA ARG A 115 -29.69 -37.00 -24.68
C ARG A 115 -28.22 -36.63 -24.84
N HIS A 116 -27.88 -35.87 -25.87
CA HIS A 116 -26.51 -35.40 -26.11
C HIS A 116 -26.02 -34.47 -25.01
N LEU A 117 -26.78 -33.41 -24.70
CA LEU A 117 -26.42 -32.45 -23.64
C LEU A 117 -26.31 -33.14 -22.27
N ARG A 118 -27.17 -34.12 -21.97
CA ARG A 118 -27.07 -34.92 -20.74
C ARG A 118 -25.74 -35.70 -20.62
N GLY A 119 -25.19 -36.16 -21.73
CA GLY A 119 -23.90 -36.86 -21.75
C GLY A 119 -22.68 -35.94 -21.54
N TRP A 120 -22.82 -34.66 -21.87
CA TRP A 120 -21.76 -33.65 -21.77
C TRP A 120 -21.71 -32.90 -20.44
N LEU A 121 -22.78 -32.95 -19.65
CA LEU A 121 -22.88 -32.28 -18.35
C LEU A 121 -22.03 -32.93 -17.24
N THR A 122 -21.66 -34.20 -17.42
CA THR A 122 -20.77 -34.92 -16.52
C THR A 122 -19.39 -35.02 -17.15
N VAL A 123 -18.48 -34.14 -16.73
CA VAL A 123 -17.08 -34.23 -17.12
C VAL A 123 -16.24 -34.77 -15.97
N ASN A 124 -15.12 -35.43 -16.28
CA ASN A 124 -14.07 -35.67 -15.31
C ASN A 124 -13.00 -34.60 -15.46
N SER A 125 -12.45 -34.10 -14.35
CA SER A 125 -11.21 -33.33 -14.35
C SER A 125 -10.07 -34.20 -14.89
N PRO A 126 -8.95 -33.60 -15.31
CA PRO A 126 -7.73 -34.34 -15.61
C PRO A 126 -7.29 -35.27 -14.47
N GLU A 127 -7.59 -34.94 -13.20
CA GLU A 127 -7.30 -35.77 -12.02
C GLU A 127 -8.37 -36.85 -11.71
N GLY A 128 -9.45 -36.92 -12.50
CA GLY A 128 -10.50 -37.94 -12.38
C GLY A 128 -11.70 -37.55 -11.50
N GLU A 129 -11.77 -36.31 -11.02
CA GLU A 129 -12.91 -35.82 -10.24
C GLU A 129 -14.10 -35.44 -11.10
N ALA A 130 -15.33 -35.66 -10.61
CA ALA A 130 -16.55 -35.29 -11.34
C ALA A 130 -16.77 -33.77 -11.28
N TRP A 131 -16.64 -33.07 -12.41
CA TRP A 131 -16.98 -31.65 -12.50
C TRP A 131 -18.31 -31.47 -13.25
N LEU A 132 -19.13 -30.51 -12.80
CA LEU A 132 -20.27 -30.02 -13.58
C LEU A 132 -19.80 -28.82 -14.41
N PHE A 133 -19.47 -29.07 -15.67
CA PHE A 133 -18.94 -28.02 -16.53
C PHE A 133 -20.07 -27.18 -17.13
N ARG A 134 -20.12 -25.88 -16.77
CA ARG A 134 -21.12 -24.92 -17.26
C ARG A 134 -20.75 -24.37 -18.65
N PHE A 135 -20.76 -25.21 -19.70
CA PHE A 135 -20.54 -24.75 -21.09
C PHE A 135 -21.66 -23.80 -21.60
N TRP A 136 -22.75 -23.64 -20.85
CA TRP A 136 -23.78 -22.63 -21.09
C TRP A 136 -23.47 -21.28 -20.45
N ASP A 137 -22.35 -21.12 -19.73
CA ASP A 137 -21.85 -19.80 -19.36
C ASP A 137 -21.32 -19.12 -20.65
N PRO A 138 -21.96 -18.04 -21.10
CA PRO A 138 -21.58 -17.36 -22.33
C PRO A 138 -20.13 -16.83 -22.31
N ARG A 139 -19.51 -16.70 -21.12
CA ARG A 139 -18.11 -16.29 -20.94
C ARG A 139 -17.12 -17.42 -21.12
N LEU A 140 -17.52 -18.67 -20.86
CA LEU A 140 -16.64 -19.85 -20.90
C LEU A 140 -16.74 -20.64 -22.21
N LEU A 141 -17.89 -20.60 -22.89
CA LEU A 141 -18.07 -21.32 -24.16
C LEU A 141 -17.06 -20.92 -25.25
N PRO A 142 -16.75 -19.62 -25.50
CA PRO A 142 -15.74 -19.25 -26.48
C PRO A 142 -14.34 -19.74 -26.10
N VAL A 143 -14.01 -19.72 -24.80
CA VAL A 143 -12.73 -20.21 -24.25
C VAL A 143 -12.61 -21.72 -24.45
N PHE A 144 -13.67 -22.46 -24.14
CA PHE A 144 -13.75 -23.91 -24.36
C PHE A 144 -13.56 -24.28 -25.83
N LEU A 145 -14.31 -23.62 -26.72
CA LEU A 145 -14.30 -23.90 -28.15
C LEU A 145 -12.93 -23.65 -28.80
N ARG A 146 -12.24 -22.56 -28.41
CA ARG A 146 -10.89 -22.27 -28.91
C ARG A 146 -9.83 -23.24 -28.41
N ALA A 147 -9.98 -23.73 -27.18
CA ALA A 147 -9.03 -24.66 -26.58
C ALA A 147 -9.24 -26.13 -26.99
N SER A 148 -10.31 -26.44 -27.71
CA SER A 148 -10.69 -27.81 -28.07
C SER A 148 -10.10 -28.25 -29.40
N ARG A 149 -9.64 -29.50 -29.47
CA ARG A 149 -9.16 -30.13 -30.71
C ARG A 149 -10.32 -30.44 -31.68
N PRO A 150 -10.07 -30.64 -32.99
CA PRO A 150 -11.14 -30.93 -33.95
C PRO A 150 -12.02 -32.14 -33.59
N ASP A 151 -11.43 -33.21 -33.06
CA ASP A 151 -12.15 -34.40 -32.57
C ASP A 151 -12.96 -34.12 -31.30
N GLU A 152 -12.43 -33.29 -30.40
CA GLU A 152 -13.12 -32.79 -29.20
C GLU A 152 -14.33 -31.91 -29.56
N LEU A 153 -14.17 -31.02 -30.54
CA LEU A 153 -15.25 -30.18 -31.09
C LEU A 153 -16.32 -31.02 -31.79
N ASN A 154 -15.91 -32.02 -32.58
CA ASN A 154 -16.87 -32.92 -33.24
C ASN A 154 -17.69 -33.72 -32.22
N ALA A 155 -17.05 -34.18 -31.14
CA ALA A 155 -17.74 -34.79 -30.02
C ALA A 155 -18.64 -33.79 -29.28
N PHE A 156 -18.23 -32.53 -29.15
CA PHE A 156 -18.96 -31.47 -28.45
C PHE A 156 -20.25 -31.06 -29.15
N PHE A 157 -20.20 -30.83 -30.46
CA PHE A 157 -21.38 -30.49 -31.25
C PHE A 157 -22.34 -31.68 -31.36
N GLY A 158 -21.87 -32.91 -31.61
CA GLY A 158 -22.77 -34.07 -31.67
C GLY A 158 -23.94 -33.90 -32.65
N PRO A 159 -25.23 -33.88 -32.23
CA PRO A 159 -26.39 -33.58 -33.08
C PRO A 159 -26.72 -32.08 -33.20
N ILE A 160 -25.94 -31.20 -32.59
CA ILE A 160 -26.15 -29.74 -32.57
C ILE A 160 -25.53 -29.13 -33.82
N ASP A 161 -26.29 -28.28 -34.50
CA ASP A 161 -25.86 -27.60 -35.73
C ASP A 161 -25.15 -26.29 -35.39
N ALA A 162 -25.67 -25.54 -34.41
CA ALA A 162 -25.03 -24.33 -33.89
C ALA A 162 -25.32 -24.12 -32.40
N PHE A 163 -24.33 -23.58 -31.68
CA PHE A 163 -24.53 -22.95 -30.38
C PHE A 163 -24.56 -21.44 -30.59
N ALA A 164 -25.56 -20.77 -30.03
CA ALA A 164 -25.69 -19.33 -30.07
C ALA A 164 -25.76 -18.74 -28.66
N VAL A 165 -25.18 -17.56 -28.50
CA VAL A 165 -25.14 -16.80 -27.25
C VAL A 165 -25.65 -15.41 -27.56
N VAL A 166 -26.53 -14.89 -26.71
CA VAL A 166 -27.00 -13.51 -26.80
C VAL A 166 -26.43 -12.76 -25.60
N ASP A 167 -25.69 -11.69 -25.87
CA ASP A 167 -25.10 -10.87 -24.81
C ASP A 167 -26.14 -9.88 -24.21
N PRO A 168 -25.81 -9.20 -23.10
CA PRO A 168 -26.72 -8.23 -22.48
C PRO A 168 -27.06 -7.01 -23.34
N ALA A 169 -26.28 -6.71 -24.37
CA ALA A 169 -26.54 -5.62 -25.32
C ALA A 169 -27.49 -6.06 -26.46
N GLY A 170 -27.88 -7.33 -26.51
CA GLY A 170 -28.76 -7.91 -27.52
C GLY A 170 -28.02 -8.44 -28.76
N ASP A 171 -26.68 -8.50 -28.72
CA ASP A 171 -25.89 -9.05 -29.80
C ASP A 171 -25.80 -10.58 -29.72
N ALA A 172 -26.10 -11.24 -30.83
CA ALA A 172 -26.08 -12.69 -30.93
C ALA A 172 -24.79 -13.17 -31.63
N PHE A 173 -24.09 -14.11 -31.01
CA PHE A 173 -22.91 -14.78 -31.57
C PHE A 173 -23.24 -16.25 -31.75
N ALA A 174 -22.95 -16.84 -32.89
CA ALA A 174 -23.08 -18.27 -33.12
C ALA A 174 -21.72 -18.91 -33.40
N ALA A 175 -21.52 -20.06 -32.79
CA ALA A 175 -20.53 -21.04 -33.16
C ALA A 175 -21.23 -22.18 -33.88
N TRP A 176 -20.86 -22.45 -35.13
CA TRP A 176 -21.40 -23.57 -35.90
C TRP A 176 -20.28 -24.36 -36.58
N ARG A 177 -20.61 -25.60 -36.93
CA ARG A 177 -19.75 -26.49 -37.70
C ARG A 177 -20.28 -26.63 -39.12
N ASP A 178 -19.40 -26.89 -40.07
CA ASP A 178 -19.80 -27.23 -41.43
C ASP A 178 -20.30 -28.69 -41.47
N THR A 179 -21.56 -28.91 -41.83
CA THR A 179 -22.24 -30.21 -41.75
C THR A 179 -21.85 -31.21 -42.85
N ALA A 180 -20.92 -30.84 -43.74
CA ALA A 180 -20.67 -31.56 -44.99
C ALA A 180 -19.69 -32.74 -44.91
N THR A 181 -18.93 -32.92 -43.83
CA THR A 181 -18.04 -34.08 -43.65
C THR A 181 -17.95 -34.49 -42.19
N THR A 182 -18.71 -35.51 -41.79
CA THR A 182 -18.58 -36.08 -40.42
C THR A 182 -18.63 -37.60 -40.48
N GLU A 183 -17.48 -38.23 -40.25
CA GLU A 183 -17.52 -39.53 -39.56
C GLU A 183 -18.10 -39.27 -38.17
N VAL A 184 -19.22 -39.93 -37.88
CA VAL A 184 -19.81 -39.93 -36.54
C VAL A 184 -18.78 -40.54 -35.61
N ALA A 185 -18.23 -39.75 -34.69
CA ALA A 185 -17.33 -40.26 -33.66
C ALA A 185 -17.98 -41.48 -32.98
N PRO A 186 -17.22 -42.57 -32.74
CA PRO A 186 -17.77 -43.82 -32.26
C PRO A 186 -18.59 -43.60 -30.98
N ARG A 187 -19.77 -44.24 -30.91
CA ARG A 187 -20.62 -44.22 -29.71
C ARG A 187 -19.81 -44.71 -28.51
N ARG A 188 -19.58 -43.83 -27.54
CA ARG A 188 -18.96 -44.19 -26.27
C ARG A 188 -19.87 -45.16 -25.49
N PRO A 189 -19.31 -46.05 -24.68
CA PRO A 189 -20.10 -46.90 -23.80
C PRO A 189 -20.98 -46.07 -22.86
N VAL A 190 -22.17 -46.57 -22.58
CA VAL A 190 -23.12 -45.96 -21.63
C VAL A 190 -22.43 -45.84 -20.27
N GLY A 191 -22.23 -44.59 -19.80
CA GLY A 191 -21.54 -44.28 -18.53
C GLY A 191 -20.16 -43.61 -18.68
N GLY A 192 -19.60 -43.50 -19.89
CA GLY A 192 -18.33 -42.80 -20.11
C GLY A 192 -18.47 -41.27 -20.03
N ARG A 193 -17.81 -40.64 -19.03
CA ARG A 193 -17.77 -39.17 -18.87
C ARG A 193 -16.77 -38.53 -19.83
N TYR A 194 -16.96 -37.26 -20.16
CA TYR A 194 -16.02 -36.51 -21.00
C TYR A 194 -14.88 -35.96 -20.14
N ALA A 195 -13.61 -36.19 -20.49
CA ALA A 195 -12.48 -35.63 -19.75
C ALA A 195 -12.13 -34.27 -20.34
N ILE A 196 -12.12 -33.21 -19.53
CA ILE A 196 -11.57 -31.92 -19.97
C ILE A 196 -10.05 -32.09 -20.11
N SER A 197 -9.48 -31.66 -21.23
CA SER A 197 -8.04 -31.73 -21.45
C SER A 197 -7.30 -30.71 -20.59
N GLN A 198 -6.04 -30.97 -20.26
CA GLN A 198 -5.22 -30.02 -19.51
C GLN A 198 -5.14 -28.64 -20.20
N ALA A 199 -5.13 -28.62 -21.54
CA ALA A 199 -5.15 -27.39 -22.34
C ALA A 199 -6.43 -26.56 -22.12
N GLN A 200 -7.59 -27.23 -22.04
CA GLN A 200 -8.86 -26.58 -21.72
C GLN A 200 -8.86 -26.04 -20.28
N VAL A 201 -8.36 -26.79 -19.30
CA VAL A 201 -8.23 -26.31 -17.89
C VAL A 201 -7.36 -25.05 -17.80
N THR A 202 -6.19 -25.07 -18.44
CA THR A 202 -5.30 -23.91 -18.52
C THR A 202 -5.99 -22.69 -19.14
N ALA A 203 -6.74 -22.87 -20.24
CA ALA A 203 -7.47 -21.79 -20.88
C ALA A 203 -8.53 -21.16 -19.95
N PHE A 204 -9.23 -21.98 -19.13
CA PHE A 204 -10.15 -21.45 -18.12
C PHE A 204 -9.44 -20.69 -17.01
N ARG A 205 -8.27 -21.15 -16.56
CA ARG A 205 -7.47 -20.44 -15.57
C ARG A 205 -7.04 -19.07 -16.09
N ARG A 206 -6.52 -18.99 -17.32
CA ARG A 206 -6.16 -17.72 -17.98
C ARG A 206 -7.32 -16.75 -18.06
N ALA A 207 -8.44 -17.21 -18.63
CA ALA A 207 -9.65 -16.41 -18.76
C ALA A 207 -10.21 -15.94 -17.41
N GLY A 208 -10.30 -16.84 -16.43
CA GLY A 208 -10.80 -16.53 -15.10
C GLY A 208 -9.91 -15.56 -14.33
N MET A 209 -8.59 -15.71 -14.44
CA MET A 209 -7.62 -14.79 -13.85
C MET A 209 -7.70 -13.41 -14.52
N ALA A 210 -7.72 -13.34 -15.84
CA ALA A 210 -7.84 -12.10 -16.59
C ALA A 210 -9.14 -11.35 -16.27
N ASP A 211 -10.28 -12.05 -16.25
CA ASP A 211 -11.56 -11.46 -15.87
C ASP A 211 -11.58 -10.97 -14.41
N SER A 212 -10.89 -11.69 -13.51
CA SER A 212 -10.75 -11.29 -12.11
C SER A 212 -9.88 -10.04 -11.95
N LEU A 213 -8.77 -9.97 -12.70
CA LEU A 213 -7.90 -8.79 -12.75
C LEU A 213 -8.63 -7.58 -13.34
N VAL A 214 -9.37 -7.73 -14.44
CA VAL A 214 -10.16 -6.62 -15.02
C VAL A 214 -11.13 -6.05 -13.99
N LYS A 215 -11.79 -6.91 -13.19
CA LYS A 215 -12.72 -6.47 -12.12
C LYS A 215 -12.05 -5.74 -10.96
N THR A 216 -10.73 -5.82 -10.80
CA THR A 216 -10.04 -5.02 -9.77
C THR A 216 -9.90 -3.56 -10.17
N PHE A 217 -10.05 -3.24 -11.45
CA PHE A 217 -10.02 -1.86 -11.95
C PHE A 217 -11.43 -1.27 -11.93
N SER A 218 -11.62 -0.21 -11.16
CA SER A 218 -12.92 0.36 -10.76
C SER A 218 -13.68 1.06 -11.89
N GLU A 219 -13.03 1.39 -13.01
CA GLU A 219 -13.66 2.01 -14.16
C GLU A 219 -13.71 1.04 -15.37
N PRO A 220 -14.88 0.80 -15.99
CA PRO A 220 -15.05 -0.16 -17.09
C PRO A 220 -14.16 0.07 -18.33
N GLN A 221 -13.51 1.23 -18.44
CA GLN A 221 -12.62 1.60 -19.56
C GLN A 221 -11.13 1.50 -19.22
N SER A 222 -10.77 1.30 -17.95
CA SER A 222 -9.38 1.33 -17.46
C SER A 222 -8.65 0.00 -17.62
N ALA A 223 -9.36 -1.12 -17.68
CA ALA A 223 -8.78 -2.41 -18.02
C ALA A 223 -9.74 -3.24 -18.86
N ARG A 224 -9.19 -4.02 -19.80
CA ARG A 224 -9.96 -4.99 -20.58
C ARG A 224 -9.13 -6.23 -20.83
N ARG A 225 -9.80 -7.36 -20.96
CA ARG A 225 -9.20 -8.60 -21.45
C ARG A 225 -9.25 -8.61 -22.98
N ASP A 226 -8.12 -8.93 -23.59
CA ASP A 226 -8.04 -9.29 -25.00
C ASP A 226 -8.65 -10.69 -25.20
N PRO A 227 -9.70 -10.84 -26.03
CA PRO A 227 -10.47 -12.07 -26.11
C PRO A 227 -9.71 -13.24 -26.77
N ASP A 228 -8.65 -12.96 -27.51
CA ASP A 228 -7.88 -13.96 -28.26
C ASP A 228 -6.66 -14.45 -27.49
N SER A 229 -5.98 -13.54 -26.80
CA SER A 229 -4.75 -13.84 -26.05
C SER A 229 -4.95 -13.98 -24.54
N ASP A 230 -6.12 -13.62 -24.01
CA ASP A 230 -6.40 -13.46 -22.58
C ASP A 230 -5.49 -12.42 -21.88
N THR A 231 -4.76 -11.62 -22.64
CA THR A 231 -3.93 -10.52 -22.13
C THR A 231 -4.81 -9.47 -21.48
N VAL A 232 -4.45 -9.02 -20.27
CA VAL A 232 -5.11 -7.88 -19.64
C VAL A 232 -4.42 -6.60 -20.10
N LEU A 233 -5.17 -5.75 -20.78
CA LEU A 233 -4.74 -4.44 -21.24
C LEU A 233 -5.23 -3.39 -20.25
N VAL A 234 -4.32 -2.75 -19.54
CA VAL A 234 -4.61 -1.70 -18.56
C VAL A 234 -4.24 -0.35 -19.17
N ARG A 235 -5.21 0.54 -19.32
CA ARG A 235 -5.03 1.89 -19.83
C ARG A 235 -4.87 2.85 -18.65
N ALA A 236 -3.71 3.50 -18.57
CA ALA A 236 -3.47 4.60 -17.65
C ALA A 236 -4.12 5.90 -18.17
N PRO A 237 -4.32 6.92 -17.30
CA PRO A 237 -4.97 8.17 -17.70
C PRO A 237 -4.24 8.96 -18.80
N ASP A 238 -2.91 8.84 -18.86
CA ASP A 238 -2.07 9.38 -19.94
C ASP A 238 -2.25 8.66 -21.30
N GLY A 239 -3.09 7.63 -21.36
CA GLY A 239 -3.35 6.83 -22.55
C GLY A 239 -2.38 5.66 -22.74
N GLY A 240 -1.34 5.53 -21.92
CA GLY A 240 -0.40 4.42 -21.92
C GLY A 240 -1.12 3.09 -21.67
N ILE A 241 -0.69 2.02 -22.35
CA ILE A 241 -1.28 0.68 -22.20
C ILE A 241 -0.24 -0.28 -21.64
N THR A 242 -0.44 -0.72 -20.41
CA THR A 242 0.31 -1.83 -19.82
C THR A 242 -0.38 -3.15 -20.19
N GLN A 243 0.41 -4.15 -20.59
CA GLN A 243 -0.09 -5.47 -20.96
C GLN A 243 0.33 -6.48 -19.89
N MET A 244 -0.61 -7.22 -19.32
CA MET A 244 -0.34 -8.36 -18.46
C MET A 244 -0.65 -9.62 -19.25
N VAL A 245 0.42 -10.30 -19.68
CA VAL A 245 0.36 -11.45 -20.58
C VAL A 245 0.29 -12.73 -19.74
N PRO A 246 -0.72 -13.60 -19.98
CA PRO A 246 -0.81 -14.87 -19.28
C PRO A 246 0.32 -15.83 -19.70
N GLY A 247 0.81 -16.59 -18.73
CA GLY A 247 1.79 -17.67 -18.90
C GLY A 247 1.14 -19.00 -19.29
N GLU A 248 1.98 -20.01 -19.51
CA GLU A 248 1.51 -21.34 -19.90
C GLU A 248 0.63 -22.02 -18.85
N ASP A 249 0.88 -21.75 -17.58
CA ASP A 249 0.20 -22.27 -16.38
C ASP A 249 -1.13 -21.56 -16.05
N GLY A 250 -1.40 -20.43 -16.70
CA GLY A 250 -2.55 -19.59 -16.43
C GLY A 250 -2.31 -18.41 -15.48
N ALA A 251 -1.11 -18.30 -14.91
CA ALA A 251 -0.66 -17.14 -14.12
C ALA A 251 -0.24 -15.97 -15.04
N ILE A 252 0.19 -14.83 -14.49
CA ILE A 252 0.76 -13.74 -15.28
C ILE A 252 2.23 -14.04 -15.58
N GLY A 253 2.50 -14.51 -16.80
CA GLY A 253 3.84 -14.86 -17.26
C GLY A 253 4.69 -13.66 -17.69
N ALA A 254 4.06 -12.52 -18.00
CA ALA A 254 4.79 -11.28 -18.22
C ALA A 254 3.96 -10.03 -18.00
N VAL A 255 4.65 -8.92 -17.72
CA VAL A 255 4.09 -7.58 -17.81
C VAL A 255 4.92 -6.76 -18.78
N ILE A 256 4.25 -6.00 -19.65
CA ILE A 256 4.88 -5.15 -20.65
C ILE A 256 4.37 -3.72 -20.44
N SER A 257 5.30 -2.78 -20.23
CA SER A 257 4.96 -1.36 -20.10
C SER A 257 4.48 -0.76 -21.43
N PRO A 258 3.87 0.43 -21.42
CA PRO A 258 3.48 1.16 -22.63
C PRO A 258 4.62 1.34 -23.65
N LEU A 259 5.86 1.50 -23.21
CA LEU A 259 7.04 1.61 -24.08
C LEU A 259 7.76 0.28 -24.33
N GLY A 260 7.14 -0.86 -24.00
CA GLY A 260 7.63 -2.18 -24.37
C GLY A 260 8.65 -2.79 -23.41
N ARG A 261 8.92 -2.17 -22.24
CA ARG A 261 9.78 -2.79 -21.22
C ARG A 261 9.06 -4.00 -20.64
N ARG A 262 9.76 -5.13 -20.55
CA ARG A 262 9.16 -6.41 -20.22
C ARG A 262 9.73 -6.99 -18.95
N TRP A 263 8.85 -7.40 -18.07
CA TRP A 263 9.16 -8.28 -16.95
C TRP A 263 8.56 -9.65 -17.26
N SER A 264 9.29 -10.71 -16.98
CA SER A 264 8.83 -12.09 -17.20
C SER A 264 8.84 -12.85 -15.90
N MET A 265 7.84 -13.69 -15.67
CA MET A 265 7.65 -14.42 -14.42
C MET A 265 7.31 -15.88 -14.70
N ASP A 266 7.94 -16.77 -13.95
CA ASP A 266 7.64 -18.21 -13.98
C ASP A 266 7.18 -18.67 -12.59
N TYR A 267 6.21 -19.58 -12.55
CA TYR A 267 5.61 -20.09 -11.31
C TYR A 267 5.66 -21.62 -11.25
N ARG A 268 5.57 -22.15 -10.03
CA ARG A 268 5.24 -23.56 -9.77
C ARG A 268 3.77 -23.85 -10.07
N GLU A 269 3.41 -25.13 -10.17
CA GLU A 269 2.02 -25.58 -10.35
C GLU A 269 1.06 -25.09 -9.25
N ASP A 270 1.57 -24.80 -8.05
CA ASP A 270 0.82 -24.24 -6.91
C ASP A 270 0.75 -22.70 -6.90
N GLY A 271 1.22 -22.03 -7.96
CA GLY A 271 1.13 -20.59 -8.14
C GLY A 271 2.23 -19.78 -7.45
N LYS A 272 3.25 -20.42 -6.87
CA LYS A 272 4.39 -19.72 -6.23
C LYS A 272 5.42 -19.27 -7.26
N LEU A 273 5.83 -18.00 -7.20
CA LEU A 273 6.81 -17.40 -8.11
C LEU A 273 8.19 -18.06 -7.93
N VAL A 274 8.77 -18.63 -8.98
CA VAL A 274 10.12 -19.23 -8.94
C VAL A 274 11.16 -18.42 -9.69
N ARG A 275 10.73 -17.56 -10.61
CA ARG A 275 11.64 -16.76 -11.43
C ARG A 275 11.02 -15.44 -11.82
N LEU A 276 11.78 -14.36 -11.74
CA LEU A 276 11.43 -13.03 -12.23
C LEU A 276 12.61 -12.47 -13.02
N VAL A 277 12.36 -12.04 -14.26
CA VAL A 277 13.34 -11.38 -15.12
C VAL A 277 12.91 -9.93 -15.33
N THR A 278 13.81 -8.98 -15.05
CA THR A 278 13.59 -7.55 -15.25
C THR A 278 13.87 -7.12 -16.70
N PRO A 279 13.47 -5.90 -17.12
CA PRO A 279 13.79 -5.37 -18.44
C PRO A 279 15.30 -5.32 -18.72
N THR A 280 16.10 -5.02 -17.69
CA THR A 280 17.57 -5.02 -17.72
C THR A 280 18.17 -6.42 -17.90
N GLY A 281 17.35 -7.48 -17.85
CA GLY A 281 17.77 -8.87 -17.94
C GLY A 281 18.35 -9.45 -16.65
N SER A 282 18.15 -8.78 -15.50
CA SER A 282 18.48 -9.38 -14.20
C SER A 282 17.43 -10.40 -13.82
N GLU A 283 17.89 -11.54 -13.30
CA GLU A 283 17.07 -12.69 -12.98
C GLU A 283 17.07 -12.95 -11.48
N LEU A 284 15.91 -12.87 -10.84
CA LEU A 284 15.67 -13.33 -9.47
C LEU A 284 15.09 -14.74 -9.51
N THR A 285 15.73 -15.70 -8.85
CA THR A 285 15.27 -17.09 -8.72
C THR A 285 14.91 -17.39 -7.27
N LEU A 286 13.75 -18.01 -7.05
CA LEU A 286 13.28 -18.44 -5.73
C LEU A 286 13.10 -19.96 -5.72
N ARG A 287 13.77 -20.62 -4.80
CA ARG A 287 13.53 -22.05 -4.50
C ARG A 287 12.63 -22.17 -3.29
N HIS A 288 11.76 -23.16 -3.29
CA HIS A 288 10.81 -23.39 -2.22
C HIS A 288 10.97 -24.79 -1.63
N ASP A 289 10.71 -24.93 -0.34
CA ASP A 289 10.65 -26.23 0.31
C ASP A 289 9.38 -27.02 -0.08
N ALA A 290 9.20 -28.21 0.50
CA ALA A 290 8.04 -29.07 0.24
C ALA A 290 6.71 -28.48 0.74
N ALA A 291 6.74 -27.65 1.78
CA ALA A 291 5.57 -26.89 2.27
C ALA A 291 5.34 -25.60 1.45
N GLY A 292 6.30 -25.25 0.60
CA GLY A 292 6.32 -24.11 -0.28
C GLY A 292 6.71 -22.80 0.41
N HIS A 293 7.43 -22.82 1.52
CA HIS A 293 8.13 -21.63 2.01
C HIS A 293 9.38 -21.39 1.14
N VAL A 294 9.87 -20.15 1.06
CA VAL A 294 11.06 -19.85 0.25
C VAL A 294 12.30 -20.42 0.95
N ALA A 295 12.93 -21.43 0.35
CA ALA A 295 14.12 -22.09 0.88
C ALA A 295 15.42 -21.40 0.46
N SER A 296 15.48 -20.79 -0.72
CA SER A 296 16.63 -19.97 -1.12
C SER A 296 16.28 -18.93 -2.17
N VAL A 297 17.08 -17.88 -2.21
CA VAL A 297 17.01 -16.83 -3.23
C VAL A 297 18.35 -16.72 -3.93
N ALA A 298 18.32 -16.67 -5.25
CA ALA A 298 19.46 -16.36 -6.08
C ALA A 298 19.15 -15.18 -7.00
N ARG A 299 20.18 -14.44 -7.38
CA ARG A 299 20.10 -13.38 -8.36
C ARG A 299 21.22 -13.53 -9.38
N ASP A 300 20.85 -13.55 -10.65
CA ASP A 300 21.76 -13.77 -11.79
C ASP A 300 22.60 -15.05 -11.62
N GLY A 301 21.99 -16.11 -11.09
CA GLY A 301 22.63 -17.39 -10.80
C GLY A 301 23.49 -17.43 -9.54
N VAL A 302 23.70 -16.30 -8.86
CA VAL A 302 24.43 -16.22 -7.59
C VAL A 302 23.46 -16.35 -6.44
N GLU A 303 23.60 -17.40 -5.62
CA GLU A 303 22.82 -17.55 -4.40
C GLU A 303 23.10 -16.39 -3.45
N ARG A 304 22.04 -15.86 -2.84
CA ARG A 304 22.10 -14.68 -1.97
C ARG A 304 21.82 -15.02 -0.51
N PHE A 305 20.98 -16.03 -0.26
CA PHE A 305 20.90 -16.73 1.03
C PHE A 305 20.11 -18.04 0.88
N GLN A 306 20.18 -18.89 1.91
CA GLN A 306 19.27 -20.01 2.15
C GLN A 306 18.52 -19.81 3.48
N ALA A 307 17.21 -20.06 3.50
CA ALA A 307 16.36 -19.91 4.68
C ALA A 307 15.87 -21.27 5.17
N ILE A 308 16.06 -21.52 6.47
CA ILE A 308 15.65 -22.72 7.17
C ILE A 308 14.47 -22.38 8.07
N HIS A 309 13.38 -23.14 7.91
CA HIS A 309 12.14 -22.94 8.63
C HIS A 309 11.97 -23.99 9.73
N ASP A 310 11.28 -23.62 10.81
CA ASP A 310 10.84 -24.57 11.82
C ASP A 310 9.58 -25.36 11.38
N LEU A 311 9.08 -26.24 12.25
CA LEU A 311 7.90 -27.07 11.96
C LEU A 311 6.60 -26.26 11.74
N HIS A 312 6.58 -24.97 12.11
CA HIS A 312 5.46 -24.07 11.90
C HIS A 312 5.65 -23.18 10.66
N GLY A 313 6.70 -23.40 9.87
CA GLY A 313 6.96 -22.64 8.64
C GLY A 313 7.58 -21.26 8.87
N ARG A 314 8.20 -21.03 10.04
CA ARG A 314 8.79 -19.74 10.40
C ARG A 314 10.30 -19.78 10.25
N VAL A 315 10.90 -18.67 9.80
CA VAL A 315 12.36 -18.60 9.59
C VAL A 315 13.08 -18.74 10.92
N GLN A 316 13.86 -19.80 11.08
CA GLN A 316 14.69 -20.06 12.26
C GLN A 316 16.15 -19.65 12.01
N ARG A 317 16.63 -19.81 10.77
CA ARG A 317 18.02 -19.54 10.39
C ARG A 317 18.09 -19.12 8.94
N ILE A 318 18.99 -18.18 8.64
CA ILE A 318 19.35 -17.76 7.28
C ILE A 318 20.85 -17.94 7.12
N ASP A 319 21.27 -18.74 6.14
CA ASP A 319 22.66 -18.96 5.78
C ASP A 319 23.03 -18.07 4.58
N PHE A 320 24.16 -17.39 4.67
CA PHE A 320 24.64 -16.47 3.63
C PHE A 320 25.83 -17.07 2.85
N PRO A 321 26.08 -16.62 1.60
CA PRO A 321 27.15 -17.15 0.76
C PRO A 321 28.57 -16.98 1.33
N ASP A 322 28.77 -16.01 2.22
CA ASP A 322 30.04 -15.78 2.91
C ASP A 322 30.30 -16.77 4.07
N GLY A 323 29.37 -17.71 4.31
CA GLY A 323 29.45 -18.73 5.37
C GLY A 323 28.95 -18.26 6.73
N THR A 324 28.47 -17.03 6.86
CA THR A 324 27.83 -16.53 8.08
C THR A 324 26.35 -16.90 8.11
N ALA A 325 25.72 -16.75 9.28
CA ALA A 325 24.31 -17.06 9.46
C ALA A 325 23.63 -16.13 10.47
N ALA A 326 22.38 -15.76 10.19
CA ALA A 326 21.49 -15.10 11.13
C ALA A 326 20.50 -16.11 11.72
N HIS A 327 20.11 -15.93 12.99
CA HIS A 327 19.18 -16.81 13.68
C HIS A 327 18.03 -16.05 14.32
N THR A 328 16.84 -16.66 14.30
CA THR A 328 15.66 -16.18 15.01
C THR A 328 15.14 -17.28 15.92
N ALA A 329 14.96 -16.96 17.20
CA ALA A 329 14.37 -17.84 18.19
C ALA A 329 12.98 -17.33 18.59
N TYR A 330 12.03 -18.23 18.73
CA TYR A 330 10.64 -17.94 19.09
C TYR A 330 10.34 -18.39 20.53
N ALA A 331 9.51 -17.65 21.25
CA ALA A 331 9.14 -17.96 22.62
C ALA A 331 8.32 -19.26 22.65
N LEU A 332 8.85 -20.29 23.29
CA LEU A 332 8.15 -21.53 23.62
C LEU A 332 7.66 -21.40 25.06
N GLU A 333 6.45 -20.88 25.30
CA GLU A 333 5.89 -20.97 26.64
C GLU A 333 5.59 -22.45 26.98
N GLY A 334 6.01 -22.86 28.18
CA GLY A 334 6.04 -24.24 28.62
C GLY A 334 4.70 -24.97 28.49
N ARG A 335 4.77 -26.19 27.96
CA ARG A 335 3.79 -27.29 27.98
C ARG A 335 2.39 -26.94 28.54
N ALA A 336 1.41 -26.90 27.61
CA ALA A 336 -0.02 -27.12 27.81
C ALA A 336 -0.94 -25.94 28.22
N ALA A 337 -0.50 -24.68 28.17
CA ALA A 337 -1.40 -23.55 28.39
C ALA A 337 -1.09 -22.38 27.45
N LEU A 338 -1.72 -22.39 26.26
CA LEU A 338 -2.23 -21.26 25.46
C LEU A 338 -2.44 -21.79 24.03
N ALA A 339 -3.61 -22.38 23.79
CA ALA A 339 -4.03 -22.86 22.47
C ALA A 339 -4.54 -21.71 21.56
N ASP A 340 -4.19 -20.45 21.88
CA ASP A 340 -4.67 -19.25 21.19
C ASP A 340 -3.54 -18.26 20.83
N THR A 341 -2.29 -18.60 21.17
CA THR A 341 -1.09 -17.95 20.63
C THR A 341 -0.27 -19.01 19.94
N ASP A 342 -0.21 -19.00 18.61
CA ASP A 342 0.54 -19.95 17.76
C ASP A 342 2.09 -19.91 17.97
N GLY A 343 2.58 -19.44 19.12
CA GLY A 343 3.99 -19.49 19.50
C GLY A 343 4.90 -18.53 18.72
N ASP A 344 4.35 -17.52 18.05
CA ASP A 344 5.05 -16.71 17.03
C ASP A 344 5.94 -15.58 17.58
N LEU A 345 5.99 -15.36 18.90
CA LEU A 345 6.74 -14.24 19.50
C LEU A 345 8.25 -14.43 19.30
N VAL A 346 8.93 -13.51 18.62
CA VAL A 346 10.40 -13.53 18.52
C VAL A 346 10.99 -13.24 19.89
N SER A 347 11.66 -14.22 20.49
CA SER A 347 12.31 -14.13 21.80
C SER A 347 13.78 -13.72 21.73
N ALA A 348 14.46 -14.02 20.63
CA ALA A 348 15.82 -13.58 20.38
C ALA A 348 16.15 -13.52 18.90
N ARG A 349 17.05 -12.62 18.52
CA ARG A 349 17.67 -12.56 17.20
C ARG A 349 19.17 -12.55 17.36
N ARG A 350 19.85 -13.40 16.59
CA ARG A 350 21.30 -13.38 16.48
C ARG A 350 21.68 -12.94 15.08
N ASP A 351 22.49 -11.90 14.98
CA ASP A 351 23.01 -11.40 13.72
C ASP A 351 24.17 -12.27 13.18
N ARG A 352 24.68 -11.96 11.98
CA ARG A 352 25.77 -12.69 11.31
C ARG A 352 27.12 -12.55 12.02
N LEU A 353 27.25 -11.59 12.93
CA LEU A 353 28.43 -11.36 13.76
C LEU A 353 28.33 -12.08 15.13
N GLY A 354 27.17 -12.62 15.45
CA GLY A 354 26.88 -13.34 16.68
C GLY A 354 26.33 -12.50 17.82
N HIS A 355 26.06 -11.21 17.61
CA HIS A 355 25.39 -10.36 18.61
C HIS A 355 23.93 -10.78 18.75
N VAL A 356 23.39 -10.68 19.97
CA VAL A 356 22.06 -11.21 20.29
C VAL A 356 21.17 -10.12 20.87
N GLU A 357 20.11 -9.77 20.15
CA GLU A 357 18.99 -9.02 20.69
C GLU A 357 18.00 -9.99 21.36
N GLN A 358 17.42 -9.61 22.49
CA GLN A 358 16.46 -10.44 23.23
C GLN A 358 15.18 -9.67 23.52
N PHE A 359 14.06 -10.40 23.49
CA PHE A 359 12.73 -9.84 23.71
C PHE A 359 12.00 -10.70 24.74
N GLY A 360 11.60 -10.08 25.84
CA GLY A 360 10.83 -10.70 26.91
C GLY A 360 9.36 -10.34 26.80
N TYR A 361 8.49 -11.33 27.03
CA TYR A 361 7.05 -11.16 26.98
C TYR A 361 6.38 -11.63 28.27
N ASP A 362 5.27 -10.98 28.62
CA ASP A 362 4.26 -11.51 29.54
C ASP A 362 3.01 -11.79 28.70
N ARG A 363 2.76 -13.07 28.42
CA ARG A 363 1.86 -13.53 27.34
C ARG A 363 2.31 -12.95 26.01
N GLU A 364 1.50 -12.09 25.38
CA GLU A 364 1.82 -11.44 24.10
C GLU A 364 2.42 -10.03 24.23
N ARG A 365 2.45 -9.47 25.45
CA ARG A 365 2.91 -8.09 25.68
C ARG A 365 4.42 -8.07 25.81
N LEU A 366 5.08 -7.18 25.09
CA LEU A 366 6.53 -7.01 25.20
C LEU A 366 6.87 -6.28 26.50
N VAL A 367 7.50 -6.96 27.45
CA VAL A 367 7.90 -6.37 28.73
C VAL A 367 9.38 -5.98 28.78
N ALA A 368 10.19 -6.49 27.85
CA ALA A 368 11.60 -6.14 27.76
C ALA A 368 12.13 -6.29 26.32
N ALA A 369 12.99 -5.36 25.91
CA ALA A 369 13.85 -5.48 24.75
C ALA A 369 15.30 -5.22 25.18
N VAL A 370 16.20 -6.13 24.83
CA VAL A 370 17.62 -6.06 25.19
C VAL A 370 18.42 -6.00 23.89
N ASP A 371 19.24 -4.96 23.75
CA ASP A 371 20.11 -4.80 22.58
C ASP A 371 21.28 -5.79 22.58
N GLY A 372 22.02 -5.85 21.47
CA GLY A 372 23.17 -6.76 21.35
C GLY A 372 24.37 -6.40 22.24
N ALA A 373 24.34 -5.26 22.95
CA ALA A 373 25.30 -4.91 24.00
C ALA A 373 24.81 -5.29 25.41
N GLY A 374 23.59 -5.81 25.55
CA GLY A 374 23.00 -6.21 26.82
C GLY A 374 22.20 -5.12 27.54
N ASN A 375 21.96 -3.97 26.91
CA ASN A 375 21.20 -2.88 27.51
C ASN A 375 19.69 -3.15 27.39
N ALA A 376 18.98 -3.12 28.53
CA ALA A 376 17.57 -3.47 28.58
C ALA A 376 16.66 -2.23 28.65
N THR A 377 15.71 -2.14 27.72
CA THR A 377 14.54 -1.27 27.81
C THR A 377 13.33 -2.10 28.24
N ARG A 378 12.59 -1.65 29.25
CA ARG A 378 11.45 -2.37 29.82
C ARG A 378 10.17 -1.58 29.66
N PHE A 379 9.05 -2.28 29.56
CA PHE A 379 7.74 -1.68 29.38
C PHE A 379 6.81 -2.15 30.50
N ALA A 380 6.14 -1.19 31.15
CA ALA A 380 5.19 -1.45 32.22
C ALA A 380 3.74 -1.30 31.73
N TYR A 381 2.84 -2.09 32.33
CA TYR A 381 1.45 -2.22 31.93
C TYR A 381 0.57 -2.37 33.19
N GLU A 382 0.21 -1.29 33.87
CA GLU A 382 -0.61 -1.32 35.09
C GLU A 382 -2.11 -1.30 34.77
N THR A 383 -2.57 -0.32 33.98
CA THR A 383 -4.00 -0.01 33.83
C THR A 383 -4.57 -0.35 32.46
N SER A 384 -3.70 -0.38 31.46
CA SER A 384 -4.09 -0.61 30.09
C SER A 384 -3.27 -1.74 29.49
N ARG A 385 -3.75 -2.14 28.35
CA ARG A 385 -3.13 -3.16 27.55
C ARG A 385 -1.94 -2.49 26.76
N ARG A 386 -1.85 -1.14 26.64
CA ARG A 386 -0.69 -0.34 26.16
C ARG A 386 0.32 -0.04 27.27
N PRO A 387 1.61 0.25 26.96
CA PRO A 387 2.57 0.57 28.00
C PRO A 387 2.21 1.91 28.62
N ASP A 388 1.97 1.94 29.93
CA ASP A 388 1.88 3.20 30.67
C ASP A 388 3.26 3.75 31.03
N ALA A 389 4.31 2.98 30.77
CA ALA A 389 5.67 3.47 30.84
C ALA A 389 6.73 2.66 30.09
N THR A 390 7.79 3.38 29.76
CA THR A 390 9.06 2.84 29.30
C THR A 390 10.13 3.13 30.35
N VAL A 391 10.86 2.11 30.79
CA VAL A 391 12.01 2.22 31.69
C VAL A 391 13.27 1.89 30.91
N PHE A 392 14.19 2.84 30.81
CA PHE A 392 15.43 2.69 30.06
C PHE A 392 16.50 1.97 30.89
N ALA A 393 17.61 1.59 30.24
CA ALA A 393 18.67 0.77 30.84
C ALA A 393 19.38 1.43 32.04
N ASP A 394 19.29 2.75 32.16
CA ASP A 394 19.81 3.55 33.28
C ASP A 394 18.81 3.73 34.43
N GLY A 395 17.61 3.17 34.32
CA GLY A 395 16.52 3.25 35.30
C GLY A 395 15.62 4.48 35.19
N ARG A 396 15.90 5.43 34.28
CA ARG A 396 14.99 6.55 34.01
C ARG A 396 13.71 6.04 33.34
N ARG A 397 12.59 6.73 33.56
CA ARG A 397 11.26 6.32 33.09
C ARG A 397 10.57 7.45 32.31
N GLU A 398 9.94 7.08 31.19
CA GLU A 398 8.90 7.86 30.52
C GLU A 398 7.54 7.26 30.87
N THR A 399 6.52 8.08 31.09
CA THR A 399 5.14 7.60 31.37
C THR A 399 4.14 8.16 30.38
N TYR A 400 3.12 7.36 30.09
CA TYR A 400 2.10 7.64 29.08
C TYR A 400 0.72 7.53 29.71
N ASP A 401 -0.09 8.59 29.60
CA ASP A 401 -1.50 8.55 29.98
C ASP A 401 -2.36 8.54 28.72
N TYR A 402 -3.39 7.68 28.70
CA TYR A 402 -4.29 7.50 27.56
C TYR A 402 -5.74 7.83 27.92
N ASP A 403 -6.53 8.19 26.92
CA ASP A 403 -7.99 8.21 27.05
C ASP A 403 -8.57 6.77 26.99
N PRO A 404 -9.87 6.58 27.29
CA PRO A 404 -10.50 5.26 27.19
C PRO A 404 -10.49 4.63 25.78
N ALA A 405 -10.27 5.42 24.73
CA ALA A 405 -10.15 4.95 23.35
C ALA A 405 -8.70 4.59 22.96
N GLY A 406 -7.73 4.80 23.85
CA GLY A 406 -6.31 4.47 23.64
C GLY A 406 -5.48 5.60 23.02
N HIS A 407 -6.03 6.81 22.88
CA HIS A 407 -5.27 7.97 22.38
C HIS A 407 -4.39 8.56 23.47
N LEU A 408 -3.16 8.95 23.12
CA LEU A 408 -2.20 9.54 24.06
C LEU A 408 -2.67 10.94 24.50
N LEU A 409 -2.86 11.13 25.81
CA LEU A 409 -3.23 12.41 26.42
C LEU A 409 -2.03 13.12 27.05
N ARG A 410 -1.07 12.36 27.58
CA ARG A 410 0.08 12.92 28.29
C ARG A 410 1.31 12.04 28.13
N LEU A 411 2.45 12.68 27.94
CA LEU A 411 3.77 12.07 28.02
C LEU A 411 4.59 12.81 29.08
N ALA A 412 4.94 12.13 30.17
CA ALA A 412 5.94 12.62 31.11
C ALA A 412 7.31 12.03 30.74
N ARG A 413 8.29 12.92 30.53
CA ARG A 413 9.62 12.59 30.03
C ARG A 413 10.59 12.30 31.17
N THR A 414 11.76 11.78 30.82
CA THR A 414 12.82 11.40 31.77
C THR A 414 13.40 12.57 32.57
N ASP A 415 13.30 13.80 32.07
CA ASP A 415 13.69 15.04 32.76
C ASP A 415 12.55 15.66 33.60
N GLY A 416 11.39 15.00 33.65
CA GLY A 416 10.17 15.49 34.31
C GLY A 416 9.32 16.45 33.47
N ALA A 417 9.77 16.85 32.28
CA ALA A 417 8.97 17.65 31.37
C ALA A 417 7.72 16.87 30.94
N THR A 418 6.59 17.56 30.80
CA THR A 418 5.32 16.94 30.42
C THR A 418 4.80 17.55 29.12
N LEU A 419 4.49 16.69 28.14
CA LEU A 419 3.71 17.03 26.97
C LEU A 419 2.26 16.65 27.20
N ASN A 420 1.34 17.59 27.02
CA ASN A 420 -0.10 17.38 27.02
C ASN A 420 -0.60 17.38 25.59
N ILE A 421 -1.36 16.36 25.23
CA ILE A 421 -1.88 16.14 23.90
C ILE A 421 -3.39 16.15 23.99
N ARG A 422 -4.03 16.96 23.16
CA ARG A 422 -5.48 16.97 22.97
C ARG A 422 -5.76 16.46 21.58
N CYS A 423 -6.53 15.38 21.48
CA CYS A 423 -6.95 14.82 20.20
C CYS A 423 -8.41 15.15 19.87
N ASP A 424 -8.81 14.91 18.63
CA ASP A 424 -10.20 14.78 18.25
C ASP A 424 -10.73 13.35 18.47
N ASP A 425 -12.00 13.12 18.17
CA ASP A 425 -12.68 11.81 18.35
C ASP A 425 -12.04 10.67 17.52
N LYS A 426 -11.16 11.00 16.56
CA LYS A 426 -10.46 10.08 15.68
C LYS A 426 -8.98 9.91 16.09
N GLY A 427 -8.59 10.43 17.25
CA GLY A 427 -7.25 10.28 17.81
C GLY A 427 -6.19 11.19 17.20
N ARG A 428 -6.57 12.14 16.33
CA ARG A 428 -5.62 13.05 15.67
C ARG A 428 -5.32 14.24 16.58
N PRO A 429 -4.05 14.67 16.69
CA PRO A 429 -3.67 15.73 17.61
C PRO A 429 -4.25 17.06 17.17
N LEU A 430 -5.09 17.70 17.99
CA LEU A 430 -5.55 19.08 17.82
C LEU A 430 -4.60 20.08 18.49
N ARG A 431 -3.92 19.65 19.55
CA ARG A 431 -2.95 20.47 20.28
C ARG A 431 -1.91 19.57 20.96
N ILE A 432 -0.65 19.94 20.85
CA ILE A 432 0.46 19.37 21.61
C ILE A 432 1.12 20.52 22.34
N ALA A 433 1.22 20.44 23.67
CA ALA A 433 1.77 21.52 24.46
C ALA A 433 2.64 21.02 25.61
N VAL A 434 3.76 21.68 25.77
CA VAL A 434 4.64 21.50 26.92
C VAL A 434 3.98 22.19 28.11
N GLN A 435 3.93 21.52 29.26
CA GLN A 435 3.36 22.10 30.47
C GLN A 435 4.08 23.41 30.85
N GLY A 436 3.38 24.55 30.76
CA GLY A 436 3.93 25.88 31.06
C GLY A 436 4.86 26.47 29.98
N GLY A 437 4.90 25.89 28.77
CA GLY A 437 5.80 26.29 27.71
C GLY A 437 5.17 26.32 26.31
N ASP A 438 5.95 25.93 25.31
CA ASP A 438 5.58 25.99 23.89
C ASP A 438 4.42 25.06 23.54
N GLU A 439 3.66 25.44 22.50
CA GLU A 439 2.57 24.65 21.96
C GLU A 439 2.56 24.64 20.42
N ALA A 440 1.98 23.58 19.87
CA ALA A 440 1.59 23.47 18.48
C ALA A 440 0.10 23.06 18.40
N THR A 441 -0.66 23.70 17.53
CA THR A 441 -2.07 23.39 17.26
C THR A 441 -2.25 22.93 15.82
N PHE A 442 -3.22 22.06 15.58
CA PHE A 442 -3.49 21.48 14.27
C PHE A 442 -4.99 21.49 13.99
N GLU A 443 -5.35 21.73 12.74
CA GLU A 443 -6.72 21.78 12.25
C GLU A 443 -6.88 20.84 11.06
N TYR A 444 -7.97 20.07 11.05
CA TYR A 444 -8.28 19.10 10.01
C TYR A 444 -9.61 19.42 9.33
N ASP A 445 -9.73 19.10 8.03
CA ASP A 445 -11.01 19.17 7.34
C ASP A 445 -11.91 17.94 7.59
N GLY A 446 -13.11 17.94 7.01
CA GLY A 446 -14.07 16.84 7.15
C GLY A 446 -13.59 15.50 6.58
N GLU A 447 -12.61 15.52 5.66
CA GLU A 447 -11.97 14.31 5.11
C GLU A 447 -10.72 13.91 5.90
N GLY A 448 -10.38 14.67 6.95
CA GLY A 448 -9.29 14.39 7.85
C GLY A 448 -7.91 14.80 7.39
N ARG A 449 -7.80 15.66 6.38
CA ARG A 449 -6.53 16.24 5.97
C ARG A 449 -6.16 17.42 6.84
N LEU A 450 -4.87 17.59 7.11
CA LEU A 450 -4.34 18.73 7.84
C LEU A 450 -4.48 20.02 7.01
N VAL A 451 -5.31 20.97 7.43
CA VAL A 451 -5.53 22.23 6.70
C VAL A 451 -4.82 23.42 7.33
N ALA A 452 -4.49 23.35 8.62
CA ALA A 452 -3.65 24.35 9.27
C ALA A 452 -2.84 23.76 10.42
N ALA A 453 -1.67 24.34 10.68
CA ALA A 453 -0.88 24.07 11.87
C ALA A 453 -0.24 25.37 12.36
N ARG A 454 -0.16 25.61 13.67
CA ARG A 454 0.32 26.89 14.22
C ARG A 454 1.14 26.69 15.49
N ASN A 455 2.15 27.52 15.68
CA ASN A 455 2.91 27.68 16.92
C ASN A 455 3.26 29.17 17.10
N ALA A 456 4.08 29.50 18.11
CA ALA A 456 4.48 30.89 18.37
C ALA A 456 5.33 31.53 17.25
N LEU A 457 5.96 30.73 16.39
CA LEU A 457 6.91 31.21 15.37
C LEU A 457 6.27 31.33 13.98
N CYS A 458 5.36 30.45 13.60
CA CYS A 458 4.69 30.53 12.30
C CYS A 458 3.33 29.82 12.25
N ALA A 459 2.58 30.14 11.20
CA ALA A 459 1.37 29.46 10.80
C ALA A 459 1.55 28.80 9.44
N LEU A 460 1.11 27.55 9.34
CA LEU A 460 1.07 26.75 8.13
C LEU A 460 -0.38 26.59 7.69
N ALA A 461 -0.60 26.56 6.37
CA ALA A 461 -1.89 26.20 5.80
C ALA A 461 -1.71 25.40 4.51
N TRP A 462 -2.63 24.46 4.28
CA TRP A 462 -2.65 23.64 3.07
C TRP A 462 -3.98 23.78 2.35
N ARG A 463 -3.92 23.81 1.02
CA ARG A 463 -5.10 23.62 0.17
C ARG A 463 -4.93 22.35 -0.63
N TYR A 464 -6.04 21.65 -0.79
CA TYR A 464 -6.10 20.41 -1.51
C TYR A 464 -7.01 20.53 -2.70
N ASP A 465 -6.72 19.77 -3.75
CA ASP A 465 -7.71 19.54 -4.79
C ASP A 465 -8.72 18.45 -4.39
N ALA A 466 -9.67 18.20 -5.29
CA ALA A 466 -10.68 17.15 -5.15
C ALA A 466 -10.07 15.73 -5.11
N ALA A 467 -8.80 15.59 -5.48
CA ALA A 467 -8.06 14.34 -5.39
C ALA A 467 -7.16 14.24 -4.15
N GLY A 468 -7.26 15.18 -3.21
CA GLY A 468 -6.53 15.08 -1.95
C GLY A 468 -5.08 15.44 -2.01
N ARG A 469 -4.59 15.91 -3.15
CA ARG A 469 -3.21 16.39 -3.29
C ARG A 469 -3.11 17.81 -2.77
N VAL A 470 -1.99 18.13 -2.14
CA VAL A 470 -1.65 19.51 -1.76
C VAL A 470 -1.43 20.31 -3.04
N VAL A 471 -2.25 21.31 -3.34
CA VAL A 471 -2.05 22.25 -4.46
C VAL A 471 -1.41 23.56 -4.02
N GLU A 472 -1.48 23.87 -2.73
CA GLU A 472 -0.88 25.06 -2.14
C GLU A 472 -0.40 24.70 -0.73
N GLU A 473 0.86 25.01 -0.43
CA GLU A 473 1.40 25.05 0.92
C GLU A 473 1.78 26.49 1.26
N ARG A 474 1.36 26.96 2.43
CA ARG A 474 1.62 28.30 2.91
C ARG A 474 2.41 28.28 4.21
N GLN A 475 3.50 29.04 4.29
CA GLN A 475 4.30 29.27 5.49
C GLN A 475 4.27 30.77 5.82
N GLY A 476 3.32 31.20 6.66
CA GLY A 476 3.04 32.62 6.85
C GLY A 476 2.55 33.29 5.55
N GLU A 477 3.30 34.24 5.04
CA GLU A 477 3.00 34.90 3.74
C GLU A 477 3.60 34.16 2.53
N VAL A 478 4.54 33.24 2.77
CA VAL A 478 5.19 32.44 1.73
C VAL A 478 4.22 31.41 1.18
N VAL A 479 4.17 31.28 -0.15
CA VAL A 479 3.33 30.29 -0.83
C VAL A 479 4.17 29.45 -1.78
N VAL A 480 3.97 28.14 -1.71
CA VAL A 480 4.46 27.17 -2.69
C VAL A 480 3.25 26.52 -3.36
N GLY A 481 3.22 26.60 -4.69
CA GLY A 481 2.18 25.98 -5.50
C GLY A 481 2.62 24.62 -6.03
N TYR A 482 1.70 23.67 -6.12
CA TYR A 482 1.93 22.36 -6.70
C TYR A 482 0.97 22.16 -7.86
N ARG A 483 1.49 21.72 -9.01
CA ARG A 483 0.71 21.43 -10.20
C ARG A 483 0.77 19.95 -10.50
N TYR A 484 -0.39 19.37 -10.80
CA TYR A 484 -0.52 17.96 -11.09
C TYR A 484 -1.35 17.75 -12.35
N ASP A 485 -1.03 16.68 -13.06
CA ASP A 485 -1.94 16.06 -14.03
C ASP A 485 -2.61 14.83 -13.39
N GLU A 486 -3.27 14.00 -14.19
CA GLU A 486 -3.94 12.79 -13.72
C GLU A 486 -2.97 11.72 -13.18
N VAL A 487 -1.67 11.83 -13.46
CA VAL A 487 -0.67 10.80 -13.13
C VAL A 487 0.33 11.23 -12.06
N GLY A 488 0.72 12.50 -11.99
CA GLY A 488 1.64 12.95 -10.96
C GLY A 488 1.86 14.45 -10.87
N LEU A 489 2.86 14.82 -10.07
CA LEU A 489 3.34 16.20 -9.97
C LEU A 489 4.03 16.58 -11.28
N VAL A 490 3.51 17.62 -11.93
CA VAL A 490 4.04 18.17 -13.20
C VAL A 490 4.75 19.50 -13.01
N GLY A 491 4.78 20.06 -11.80
CA GLY A 491 5.59 21.23 -11.51
C GLY A 491 5.33 21.85 -10.16
N LEU A 492 6.20 22.78 -9.81
CA LEU A 492 6.09 23.61 -8.60
C LEU A 492 6.03 25.08 -9.02
N THR A 493 5.41 25.91 -8.19
CA THR A 493 5.48 27.36 -8.24
C THR A 493 6.21 27.82 -6.98
N TYR A 494 7.36 28.46 -7.17
CA TYR A 494 8.20 28.98 -6.09
C TYR A 494 7.58 30.25 -5.52
N PRO A 495 8.00 30.70 -4.32
CA PRO A 495 7.50 31.94 -3.72
C PRO A 495 7.68 33.19 -4.58
N THR A 496 8.63 33.18 -5.52
CA THR A 496 8.86 34.23 -6.51
C THR A 496 7.78 34.32 -7.59
N GLY A 497 6.88 33.32 -7.66
CA GLY A 497 5.90 33.15 -8.75
C GLY A 497 6.45 32.39 -9.97
N GLU A 498 7.77 32.17 -10.02
CA GLU A 498 8.40 31.37 -11.07
C GLU A 498 8.06 29.89 -10.92
N THR A 499 8.10 29.16 -12.03
CA THR A 499 7.66 27.77 -12.06
C THR A 499 8.74 26.86 -12.62
N VAL A 500 8.90 25.69 -12.00
CA VAL A 500 9.58 24.55 -12.60
C VAL A 500 8.53 23.57 -13.11
N ALA A 501 8.88 22.79 -14.14
CA ALA A 501 7.97 21.82 -14.74
C ALA A 501 8.65 20.48 -15.00
N TYR A 502 7.85 19.42 -14.98
CA TYR A 502 8.31 18.04 -15.21
C TYR A 502 7.46 17.42 -16.30
N ARG A 503 8.10 16.80 -17.29
CA ARG A 503 7.44 15.97 -18.31
C ARG A 503 7.86 14.54 -18.15
N ARG A 504 6.89 13.63 -18.30
CA ARG A 504 7.11 12.20 -18.25
C ARG A 504 6.78 11.52 -19.58
N ASP A 505 7.39 10.37 -19.84
CA ASP A 505 6.96 9.47 -20.90
C ASP A 505 5.78 8.60 -20.44
N LEU A 506 5.25 7.76 -21.34
CA LEU A 506 4.12 6.86 -21.02
C LEU A 506 4.48 5.78 -19.99
N ASP A 507 5.76 5.56 -19.76
CA ASP A 507 6.24 4.70 -18.70
C ASP A 507 6.44 5.49 -17.40
N GLN A 508 6.07 6.77 -17.36
CA GLN A 508 6.19 7.65 -16.21
C GLN A 508 7.63 8.04 -15.83
N ARG A 509 8.63 7.81 -16.69
CA ARG A 509 9.99 8.35 -16.45
C ARG A 509 10.03 9.83 -16.74
N VAL A 510 10.79 10.58 -15.94
CA VAL A 510 11.07 11.98 -16.24
C VAL A 510 11.89 12.06 -17.53
N VAL A 511 11.37 12.73 -18.55
CA VAL A 511 12.07 12.94 -19.83
C VAL A 511 12.45 14.41 -20.03
N GLU A 512 11.89 15.30 -19.22
CA GLU A 512 12.21 16.72 -19.26
C GLU A 512 11.96 17.38 -17.91
N ILE A 513 12.88 18.27 -17.53
CA ILE A 513 12.75 19.17 -16.39
C ILE A 513 12.98 20.58 -16.90
N SER A 514 12.01 21.48 -16.74
CA SER A 514 12.19 22.90 -17.02
C SER A 514 12.58 23.62 -15.74
N ASP A 515 13.67 24.37 -15.78
CA ASP A 515 14.10 25.22 -14.65
C ASP A 515 13.21 26.46 -14.49
N TRP A 516 13.55 27.31 -13.52
CA TRP A 516 12.81 28.55 -13.22
C TRP A 516 12.72 29.52 -14.40
N SER A 517 13.64 29.44 -15.37
CA SER A 517 13.67 30.28 -16.58
C SER A 517 12.97 29.60 -17.77
N GLY A 518 12.37 28.42 -17.56
CA GLY A 518 11.76 27.60 -18.61
C GLY A 518 12.78 26.87 -19.49
N GLN A 519 14.06 26.84 -19.12
CA GLN A 519 15.08 26.14 -19.90
C GLN A 519 14.99 24.62 -19.70
N PRO A 520 15.01 23.81 -20.78
CA PRO A 520 14.78 22.38 -20.69
C PRO A 520 16.06 21.59 -20.39
N TYR A 521 15.96 20.67 -19.44
CA TYR A 521 16.92 19.62 -19.14
C TYR A 521 16.29 18.29 -19.57
N ARG A 522 16.81 17.70 -20.65
CA ARG A 522 16.23 16.50 -21.27
C ARG A 522 16.89 15.24 -20.73
N VAL A 523 16.09 14.23 -20.44
CA VAL A 523 16.56 12.92 -20.00
C VAL A 523 16.22 11.88 -21.07
N ASP A 524 17.25 11.25 -21.60
CA ASP A 524 17.13 10.13 -22.53
C ASP A 524 17.52 8.83 -21.81
N TYR A 525 16.78 7.76 -22.09
CA TYR A 525 17.02 6.45 -21.50
C TYR A 525 17.57 5.49 -22.55
N GLY A 526 18.62 4.76 -22.18
CA GLY A 526 19.18 3.69 -22.98
C GLY A 526 18.23 2.50 -23.09
N GLU A 527 18.54 1.58 -24.00
CA GLU A 527 17.81 0.33 -24.13
C GLU A 527 17.75 -0.41 -22.78
N ASN A 528 16.56 -0.87 -22.41
CA ASN A 528 16.31 -1.60 -21.17
C ASN A 528 16.81 -0.91 -19.89
N ASP A 529 16.80 0.43 -19.86
CA ASP A 529 17.24 1.25 -18.71
C ASP A 529 18.74 1.05 -18.33
N ALA A 530 19.56 0.45 -19.20
CA ALA A 530 20.98 0.20 -18.94
C ALA A 530 21.84 1.47 -18.81
N ALA A 531 21.30 2.62 -19.24
CA ALA A 531 21.92 3.92 -19.09
C ALA A 531 20.86 5.04 -19.10
N TRP A 532 21.22 6.22 -18.60
CA TRP A 532 20.46 7.44 -18.81
C TRP A 532 21.40 8.62 -19.12
N ARG A 533 20.88 9.59 -19.88
CA ARG A 533 21.62 10.76 -20.34
C ARG A 533 20.82 12.03 -20.02
N LEU A 534 21.40 12.93 -19.23
CA LEU A 534 20.82 14.25 -18.93
C LEU A 534 21.54 15.33 -19.71
N THR A 535 20.83 15.99 -20.62
CA THR A 535 21.33 17.08 -21.48
C THR A 535 20.74 18.41 -21.03
N GLY A 536 21.59 19.34 -20.62
CA GLY A 536 21.21 20.70 -20.25
C GLY A 536 21.20 21.67 -21.45
N PRO A 537 20.58 22.86 -21.29
CA PRO A 537 20.49 23.89 -22.34
C PRO A 537 21.86 24.50 -22.70
N ASP A 538 22.85 24.37 -21.82
CA ASP A 538 24.22 24.84 -21.97
C ASP A 538 25.12 23.85 -22.72
N GLY A 539 24.57 22.75 -23.22
CA GLY A 539 25.30 21.69 -23.91
C GLY A 539 26.07 20.75 -22.97
N LEU A 540 25.92 20.89 -21.65
CA LEU A 540 26.48 19.98 -20.67
C LEU A 540 25.65 18.70 -20.61
N VAL A 541 26.33 17.56 -20.68
CA VAL A 541 25.72 16.23 -20.68
C VAL A 541 26.30 15.40 -19.55
N SER A 542 25.43 14.74 -18.78
CA SER A 542 25.83 13.65 -17.88
C SER A 542 25.25 12.35 -18.41
N THR A 543 26.09 11.33 -18.62
CA THR A 543 25.64 9.98 -18.96
C THR A 543 26.00 9.06 -17.81
N ALA A 544 25.03 8.32 -17.29
CA ALA A 544 25.24 7.30 -16.28
C ALA A 544 24.95 5.91 -16.86
N TRP A 545 25.83 4.95 -16.61
CA TRP A 545 25.65 3.55 -16.98
C TRP A 545 25.32 2.72 -15.76
N GLN A 546 24.54 1.67 -15.98
CA GLN A 546 24.07 0.78 -14.93
C GLN A 546 24.43 -0.67 -15.25
N ASN A 547 24.65 -1.47 -14.21
CA ASN A 547 24.68 -2.93 -14.37
C ASN A 547 23.24 -3.48 -14.48
N ARG A 548 23.11 -4.81 -14.65
CA ARG A 548 21.80 -5.44 -14.81
C ARG A 548 20.86 -5.27 -13.61
N VAL A 549 21.40 -5.05 -12.41
CA VAL A 549 20.60 -4.81 -11.20
C VAL A 549 20.26 -3.32 -11.01
N GLY A 550 20.68 -2.46 -11.95
CA GLY A 550 20.40 -1.01 -12.00
C GLY A 550 21.46 -0.14 -11.31
N LEU A 551 22.49 -0.75 -10.72
CA LEU A 551 23.50 -0.02 -9.95
C LEU A 551 24.39 0.77 -10.89
N THR A 552 24.62 2.04 -10.56
CA THR A 552 25.41 2.94 -11.41
C THR A 552 26.86 2.49 -11.43
N THR A 553 27.40 2.11 -12.58
CA THR A 553 28.78 1.64 -12.75
C THR A 553 29.72 2.74 -13.23
N ALA A 554 29.20 3.76 -13.92
CA ALA A 554 29.98 4.92 -14.30
C ALA A 554 29.08 6.14 -14.53
N VAL A 555 29.63 7.34 -14.32
CA VAL A 555 29.03 8.62 -14.69
C VAL A 555 30.06 9.46 -15.44
N LYS A 556 29.80 9.76 -16.70
CA LYS A 556 30.62 10.64 -17.54
C LYS A 556 29.94 11.99 -17.70
N VAL A 557 30.70 13.07 -17.57
CA VAL A 557 30.23 14.43 -17.83
C VAL A 557 31.02 15.03 -18.99
N GLU A 558 30.32 15.61 -19.96
CA GLU A 558 30.91 16.16 -21.19
C GLU A 558 30.23 17.47 -21.60
N VAL A 559 30.96 18.34 -22.31
CA VAL A 559 30.43 19.58 -22.91
C VAL A 559 30.94 19.69 -24.34
N GLY A 560 30.05 19.94 -25.31
CA GLY A 560 30.43 19.99 -26.73
C GLY A 560 31.12 18.71 -27.24
N GLY A 561 30.83 17.55 -26.62
CA GLY A 561 31.47 16.25 -26.92
C GLY A 561 32.83 16.02 -26.24
N ALA A 562 33.41 17.02 -25.58
CA ALA A 562 34.65 16.87 -24.82
C ALA A 562 34.34 16.38 -23.40
N ALA A 563 34.96 15.26 -22.99
CA ALA A 563 34.82 14.73 -21.64
C ALA A 563 35.49 15.65 -20.61
N LEU A 564 34.75 16.04 -19.57
CA LEU A 564 35.26 16.82 -18.43
C LEU A 564 35.80 15.91 -17.32
N TRP A 565 35.09 14.82 -17.03
CA TRP A 565 35.51 13.71 -16.17
C TRP A 565 34.61 12.49 -16.37
N GLU A 566 35.07 11.35 -15.88
CA GLU A 566 34.29 10.11 -15.77
C GLU A 566 34.62 9.44 -14.44
N THR A 567 33.60 9.17 -13.63
CA THR A 567 33.73 8.51 -12.34
C THR A 567 33.19 7.09 -12.47
N ALA A 568 33.96 6.09 -12.07
CA ALA A 568 33.56 4.68 -12.12
C ALA A 568 33.30 4.11 -10.71
N TYR A 569 32.40 3.15 -10.63
CA TYR A 569 31.95 2.49 -9.40
C TYR A 569 31.98 0.98 -9.57
N ALA A 570 32.51 0.28 -8.57
CA ALA A 570 32.46 -1.18 -8.49
C ALA A 570 31.81 -1.62 -7.18
N TYR A 571 31.10 -2.74 -7.24
CA TYR A 571 30.30 -3.27 -6.13
C TYR A 571 30.83 -4.65 -5.73
N ASP A 572 30.60 -5.06 -4.48
CA ASP A 572 30.89 -6.41 -3.99
C ASP A 572 29.76 -7.41 -4.31
N ASP A 573 29.92 -8.65 -3.84
CA ASP A 573 28.96 -9.74 -4.09
C ASP A 573 27.64 -9.59 -3.29
N GLU A 574 27.59 -8.66 -2.34
CA GLU A 574 26.36 -8.20 -1.66
C GLU A 574 25.85 -6.89 -2.26
N ASP A 575 26.36 -6.53 -3.44
CA ASP A 575 26.07 -5.33 -4.21
C ASP A 575 26.48 -4.02 -3.54
N ARG A 576 27.21 -4.02 -2.41
CA ARG A 576 27.62 -2.79 -1.72
C ARG A 576 28.77 -2.11 -2.46
N LEU A 577 28.83 -0.77 -2.45
CA LEU A 577 29.88 -0.03 -3.15
C LEU A 577 31.25 -0.38 -2.54
N ARG A 578 32.08 -1.06 -3.34
CA ARG A 578 33.43 -1.50 -2.97
C ARG A 578 34.49 -0.50 -3.39
N GLU A 579 34.28 0.19 -4.50
CA GLU A 579 35.28 1.10 -5.05
C GLU A 579 34.66 2.25 -5.82
N ARG A 580 35.21 3.46 -5.64
CA ARG A 580 34.98 4.65 -6.47
C ARG A 580 36.31 5.06 -7.10
N ARG A 581 36.35 5.20 -8.43
CA ARG A 581 37.49 5.77 -9.16
C ARG A 581 37.09 7.10 -9.78
N ASP A 582 37.73 8.17 -9.32
CA ASP A 582 37.51 9.51 -9.83
C ASP A 582 38.84 10.14 -10.28
N PRO A 583 38.95 10.72 -11.48
CA PRO A 583 40.21 11.25 -11.99
C PRO A 583 40.73 12.48 -11.23
N ARG A 584 39.87 13.18 -10.47
CA ARG A 584 40.24 14.38 -9.70
C ARG A 584 40.30 14.10 -8.19
N LEU A 585 39.42 13.23 -7.69
CA LEU A 585 39.37 12.88 -6.27
C LEU A 585 40.19 11.63 -5.92
N GLY A 586 40.60 10.84 -6.91
CA GLY A 586 41.38 9.62 -6.73
C GLY A 586 40.52 8.37 -6.54
N VAL A 587 41.16 7.29 -6.12
CA VAL A 587 40.52 6.00 -5.87
C VAL A 587 40.21 5.87 -4.38
N VAL A 588 38.99 5.46 -4.07
CA VAL A 588 38.53 5.14 -2.72
C VAL A 588 37.97 3.72 -2.71
N THR A 589 38.36 2.93 -1.72
CA THR A 589 37.83 1.57 -1.51
C THR A 589 37.17 1.46 -0.16
N TYR A 590 36.11 0.65 -0.09
CA TYR A 590 35.27 0.45 1.08
C TYR A 590 35.20 -1.05 1.40
N ASP A 591 35.36 -1.38 2.68
CA ASP A 591 35.10 -2.73 3.18
C ASP A 591 34.01 -2.68 4.25
N TYR A 592 33.26 -3.77 4.35
CA TYR A 592 32.13 -3.91 5.27
C TYR A 592 32.23 -5.24 6.01
N ASP A 593 31.60 -5.30 7.19
CA ASP A 593 31.36 -6.56 7.87
C ASP A 593 30.15 -7.32 7.28
N ALA A 594 29.83 -8.47 7.87
CA ALA A 594 28.71 -9.31 7.44
C ALA A 594 27.33 -8.65 7.66
N GLU A 595 27.19 -7.67 8.55
CA GLU A 595 25.95 -6.92 8.75
C GLU A 595 25.87 -5.68 7.86
N GLY A 596 26.88 -5.46 7.01
CA GLY A 596 26.97 -4.32 6.11
C GLY A 596 27.43 -3.04 6.80
N GLN A 597 28.00 -3.11 8.00
CA GLN A 597 28.58 -1.93 8.65
C GLN A 597 29.93 -1.63 8.02
N LEU A 598 30.21 -0.36 7.73
CA LEU A 598 31.46 0.06 7.10
C LEU A 598 32.65 -0.18 8.05
N THR A 599 33.61 -1.01 7.68
CA THR A 599 34.78 -1.36 8.52
C THR A 599 36.06 -0.64 8.10
N SER A 600 36.21 -0.29 6.84
CA SER A 600 37.35 0.53 6.38
C SER A 600 37.04 1.37 5.17
N VAL A 601 37.74 2.51 5.10
CA VAL A 601 37.83 3.32 3.89
C VAL A 601 39.30 3.60 3.60
N ALA A 602 39.77 3.17 2.44
CA ALA A 602 41.14 3.42 2.00
C ALA A 602 41.19 4.42 0.84
N ARG A 603 42.03 5.46 1.00
CA ARG A 603 42.31 6.53 0.04
C ARG A 603 43.81 6.57 -0.22
N GLY A 604 44.27 5.91 -1.28
CA GLY A 604 45.70 5.73 -1.54
C GLY A 604 46.38 4.95 -0.40
N SER A 605 47.39 5.55 0.26
CA SER A 605 48.06 4.95 1.42
C SER A 605 47.36 5.20 2.76
N SER A 606 46.35 6.08 2.80
CA SER A 606 45.58 6.37 4.00
C SER A 606 44.47 5.34 4.17
N VAL A 607 44.38 4.72 5.34
CA VAL A 607 43.33 3.74 5.66
C VAL A 607 42.69 4.13 6.97
N GLU A 608 41.41 4.47 6.92
CA GLU A 608 40.57 4.63 8.11
C GLU A 608 39.90 3.30 8.43
N ARG A 609 39.82 2.96 9.73
CA ARG A 609 39.21 1.73 10.22
C ARG A 609 38.16 2.02 11.27
N PHE A 610 37.11 1.20 11.27
CA PHE A 610 35.99 1.28 12.19
C PHE A 610 35.75 -0.07 12.85
N ALA A 611 35.24 -0.03 14.07
CA ALA A 611 34.77 -1.19 14.80
C ALA A 611 33.47 -0.84 15.53
N TYR A 612 32.62 -1.83 15.78
CA TYR A 612 31.31 -1.67 16.37
C TYR A 612 31.11 -2.64 17.55
N ASP A 613 30.28 -2.25 18.52
CA ASP A 613 29.76 -3.18 19.53
C ASP A 613 28.45 -3.85 19.07
N GLY A 614 27.89 -4.74 19.89
CA GLY A 614 26.65 -5.46 19.55
C GLY A 614 25.39 -4.59 19.48
N ALA A 615 25.42 -3.35 19.99
CA ALA A 615 24.35 -2.37 19.78
C ALA A 615 24.58 -1.54 18.50
N GLY A 616 25.70 -1.76 17.80
CA GLY A 616 26.11 -1.00 16.63
C GLY A 616 26.77 0.34 16.94
N ASN A 617 27.15 0.62 18.19
CA ASN A 617 27.92 1.83 18.48
C ASN A 617 29.32 1.70 17.88
N ARG A 618 29.79 2.75 17.18
CA ARG A 618 31.13 2.81 16.61
C ARG A 618 32.19 3.00 17.69
N THR A 619 32.82 1.91 18.13
CA THR A 619 33.79 1.85 19.23
C THR A 619 35.19 2.29 18.82
N LEU A 620 35.50 2.35 17.53
CA LEU A 620 36.78 2.83 16.98
C LEU A 620 36.56 3.63 15.69
N SER A 621 37.31 4.70 15.50
CA SER A 621 37.44 5.46 14.24
C SER A 621 38.85 6.04 14.09
N GLY A 622 39.09 6.83 13.03
CA GLY A 622 40.33 7.63 12.90
C GLY A 622 40.59 8.60 14.06
N ALA A 623 39.55 8.99 14.81
CA ALA A 623 39.68 9.84 16.00
C ALA A 623 40.09 9.06 17.27
N GLY A 624 40.12 7.73 17.23
CA GLY A 624 40.47 6.84 18.33
C GLY A 624 39.29 6.06 18.92
N ALA A 625 39.52 5.42 20.06
CA ALA A 625 38.51 4.61 20.74
C ALA A 625 37.38 5.47 21.32
N ALA A 626 36.17 4.94 21.31
CA ALA A 626 34.98 5.56 21.87
C ALA A 626 34.40 4.77 23.04
N ALA A 627 33.73 5.47 23.94
CA ALA A 627 33.02 4.88 25.09
C ALA A 627 31.56 5.34 25.10
N PHE A 628 30.67 4.44 25.51
CA PHE A 628 29.24 4.65 25.55
C PHE A 628 28.68 4.28 26.92
N ASP A 629 27.54 4.86 27.28
CA ASP A 629 26.77 4.46 28.45
C ASP A 629 25.69 3.41 28.09
N PRO A 630 24.93 2.88 29.07
CA PRO A 630 23.88 1.90 28.80
C PRO A 630 22.70 2.41 27.95
N LEU A 631 22.60 3.72 27.70
CA LEU A 631 21.61 4.29 26.78
C LEU A 631 22.17 4.44 25.36
N ASN A 632 23.34 3.85 25.08
CA ASN A 632 24.06 3.99 23.81
C ASN A 632 24.51 5.44 23.52
N ARG A 633 24.59 6.30 24.54
CA ARG A 633 25.06 7.70 24.40
C ARG A 633 26.59 7.72 24.41
N MET A 634 27.19 8.44 23.47
CA MET A 634 28.65 8.57 23.40
C MET A 634 29.13 9.45 24.56
N LEU A 635 30.10 8.97 25.34
CA LEU A 635 30.72 9.71 26.45
C LEU A 635 32.07 10.32 26.05
N SER A 636 32.82 9.63 25.19
CA SER A 636 34.12 10.07 24.70
C SER A 636 34.50 9.44 23.37
N GLN A 637 35.34 10.11 22.59
CA GLN A 637 36.07 9.54 21.45
C GLN A 637 37.44 10.19 21.35
N GLY A 638 38.50 9.40 21.54
CA GLY A 638 39.87 9.94 21.64
C GLY A 638 40.00 11.00 22.73
N ALA A 639 40.42 12.20 22.34
CA ALA A 639 40.55 13.36 23.25
C ALA A 639 39.20 14.07 23.53
N SER A 640 38.17 13.82 22.72
CA SER A 640 36.87 14.49 22.85
C SER A 640 36.00 13.84 23.94
N ARG A 641 35.16 14.65 24.57
CA ARG A 641 34.20 14.29 25.63
C ARG A 641 32.84 14.88 25.30
N PHE A 642 31.78 14.17 25.67
CA PHE A 642 30.41 14.54 25.35
C PHE A 642 29.52 14.39 26.59
N ALA A 643 28.64 15.36 26.81
CA ALA A 643 27.64 15.33 27.87
C ALA A 643 26.24 15.32 27.26
N HIS A 644 25.29 14.69 27.94
CA HIS A 644 23.90 14.54 27.50
C HIS A 644 22.94 14.92 28.62
N ASP A 645 21.76 15.41 28.25
CA ASP A 645 20.66 15.60 29.20
C ASP A 645 19.94 14.28 29.52
N ASP A 646 18.99 14.35 30.45
CA ASP A 646 18.20 13.19 30.87
C ASP A 646 17.30 12.64 29.76
N ARG A 647 16.96 13.46 28.75
CA ARG A 647 16.23 13.04 27.54
C ARG A 647 17.15 12.43 26.49
N GLY A 648 18.46 12.35 26.74
CA GLY A 648 19.45 11.75 25.87
C GLY A 648 19.90 12.64 24.70
N ALA A 649 19.64 13.94 24.76
CA ALA A 649 20.17 14.89 23.79
C ALA A 649 21.55 15.40 24.23
N MET A 650 22.50 15.53 23.30
CA MET A 650 23.84 16.05 23.60
C MET A 650 23.75 17.53 24.01
N ILE A 651 24.34 17.89 25.15
CA ILE A 651 24.36 19.27 25.67
C ILE A 651 25.74 19.90 25.70
N GLU A 652 26.80 19.10 25.60
CA GLU A 652 28.17 19.60 25.49
C GLU A 652 29.04 18.67 24.65
N ARG A 653 29.91 19.25 23.83
CA ARG A 653 31.02 18.59 23.13
C ARG A 653 32.29 19.36 23.45
N ALA A 654 33.24 18.73 24.14
CA ALA A 654 34.54 19.30 24.47
C ALA A 654 35.65 18.48 23.80
N GLY A 655 36.60 19.13 23.13
CA GLY A 655 37.72 18.43 22.50
C GLY A 655 38.85 19.37 22.13
N PRO A 656 39.83 18.91 21.33
CA PRO A 656 40.95 19.73 20.87
C PRO A 656 40.52 21.00 20.13
N GLU A 657 39.37 20.95 19.45
CA GLU A 657 38.76 22.07 18.71
C GLU A 657 38.05 23.10 19.62
N GLY A 658 37.97 22.84 20.93
CA GLY A 658 37.27 23.67 21.91
C GLY A 658 35.99 23.05 22.45
N VAL A 659 35.22 23.86 23.16
CA VAL A 659 33.94 23.45 23.79
C VAL A 659 32.76 24.09 23.09
N TRP A 660 31.78 23.25 22.74
CA TRP A 660 30.44 23.62 22.27
C TRP A 660 29.40 23.18 23.28
N ARG A 661 28.42 24.05 23.54
CA ARG A 661 27.25 23.79 24.38
C ARG A 661 25.98 23.89 23.56
N PHE A 662 25.08 22.96 23.78
CA PHE A 662 23.83 22.83 23.03
C PHE A 662 22.64 22.97 23.98
N THR A 663 21.58 23.58 23.48
CA THR A 663 20.29 23.65 24.18
C THR A 663 19.22 23.08 23.28
N HIS A 664 18.45 22.14 23.80
CA HIS A 664 17.32 21.53 23.10
C HIS A 664 16.01 22.09 23.64
N ASP A 665 15.06 22.40 22.76
CA ASP A 665 13.72 22.80 23.16
C ASP A 665 12.95 21.62 23.75
N ALA A 666 11.75 21.88 24.26
CA ALA A 666 10.93 20.86 24.92
C ALA A 666 10.33 19.81 23.95
N PHE A 667 10.46 20.02 22.63
CA PHE A 667 10.15 19.04 21.59
C PHE A 667 11.39 18.25 21.14
N ASP A 668 12.50 18.32 21.89
CA ASP A 668 13.80 17.68 21.61
C ASP A 668 14.50 18.17 20.32
N ARG A 669 14.18 19.38 19.86
CA ARG A 669 14.86 20.00 18.71
C ARG A 669 15.99 20.90 19.18
N LEU A 670 17.11 20.97 18.45
CA LEU A 670 18.24 21.83 18.82
C LEU A 670 17.85 23.31 18.71
N ALA A 671 17.68 24.01 19.83
CA ALA A 671 17.30 25.41 19.87
C ALA A 671 18.49 26.36 19.74
N SER A 672 19.65 25.99 20.31
CA SER A 672 20.88 26.77 20.16
C SER A 672 22.16 25.96 20.32
N ALA A 673 23.23 26.44 19.71
CA ALA A 673 24.59 25.98 19.89
C ALA A 673 25.50 27.19 20.18
N GLN A 674 26.34 27.11 21.22
CA GLN A 674 27.27 28.19 21.58
C GLN A 674 28.64 27.62 21.92
N ASP A 675 29.70 28.23 21.43
CA ASP A 675 31.05 27.84 21.76
C ASP A 675 31.65 28.59 22.97
N GLN A 676 32.84 28.17 23.37
CA GLN A 676 33.60 28.77 24.47
C GLN A 676 33.99 30.25 24.27
N TRP A 677 33.97 30.74 23.02
CA TRP A 677 34.28 32.13 22.69
C TRP A 677 33.03 33.01 22.64
N GLY A 678 31.85 32.44 22.95
CA GLY A 678 30.58 33.14 22.99
C GLY A 678 29.88 33.26 21.63
N ARG A 679 30.45 32.72 20.55
CA ARG A 679 29.80 32.67 19.23
C ARG A 679 28.62 31.72 19.32
N ARG A 680 27.46 32.11 18.78
CA ARG A 680 26.19 31.40 19.01
C ARG A 680 25.42 31.25 17.71
N VAL A 681 24.81 30.08 17.52
CA VAL A 681 23.79 29.82 16.51
C VAL A 681 22.48 29.47 17.22
N THR A 682 21.38 30.06 16.77
CA THR A 682 20.02 29.80 17.28
C THR A 682 19.12 29.39 16.13
N PHE A 683 18.13 28.53 16.41
CA PHE A 683 17.28 27.92 15.39
C PHE A 683 15.80 28.12 15.71
N GLY A 684 14.97 28.24 14.67
CA GLY A 684 13.52 28.28 14.79
C GLY A 684 12.82 27.28 13.90
N TYR A 685 11.71 26.75 14.41
CA TYR A 685 11.00 25.63 13.79
C TYR A 685 9.51 25.92 13.64
N ASP A 686 8.93 25.41 12.56
CA ASP A 686 7.50 25.40 12.36
C ASP A 686 6.78 24.36 13.26
N PRO A 687 5.44 24.32 13.27
CA PRO A 687 4.66 23.35 14.03
C PRO A 687 4.89 21.88 13.67
N LEU A 688 5.44 21.60 12.49
CA LEU A 688 5.81 20.26 12.03
C LEU A 688 7.28 19.91 12.35
N GLY A 689 8.00 20.82 13.01
CA GLY A 689 9.41 20.66 13.36
C GLY A 689 10.39 20.93 12.22
N ARG A 690 9.95 21.54 11.10
CA ARG A 690 10.87 21.95 10.03
C ARG A 690 11.58 23.23 10.43
N ARG A 691 12.89 23.30 10.22
CA ARG A 691 13.66 24.51 10.47
C ARG A 691 13.29 25.60 9.47
N ILE A 692 12.76 26.71 9.96
CA ILE A 692 12.35 27.87 9.15
C ILE A 692 13.36 29.01 9.19
N TRP A 693 14.25 29.04 10.19
CA TRP A 693 15.39 29.95 10.21
C TRP A 693 16.52 29.47 11.11
N LYS A 694 17.72 30.02 10.86
CA LYS A 694 18.86 30.01 11.77
C LYS A 694 19.45 31.42 11.89
N ARG A 695 19.97 31.74 13.07
CA ARG A 695 20.62 33.03 13.38
C ARG A 695 21.97 32.77 14.04
N ALA A 696 23.04 33.16 13.37
CA ALA A 696 24.42 33.03 13.81
C ALA A 696 24.99 34.40 14.22
N VAL A 697 25.63 34.47 15.40
CA VAL A 697 26.16 35.70 16.00
C VAL A 697 27.59 35.47 16.47
N ALA A 698 28.51 36.34 16.06
CA ALA A 698 29.90 36.39 16.50
C ALA A 698 30.35 37.85 16.69
N GLY A 699 30.35 38.32 17.94
CA GLY A 699 30.62 39.73 18.24
C GLY A 699 29.59 40.63 17.55
N PRO A 700 30.01 41.62 16.72
CA PRO A 700 29.10 42.49 15.99
C PRO A 700 28.52 41.84 14.71
N LEU A 701 29.06 40.69 14.28
CA LEU A 701 28.57 39.99 13.09
C LEU A 701 27.33 39.18 13.44
N GLU A 702 26.25 39.42 12.71
CA GLU A 702 25.01 38.66 12.74
C GLU A 702 24.67 38.18 11.35
N THR A 703 24.23 36.93 11.23
CA THR A 703 23.71 36.37 10.00
C THR A 703 22.42 35.62 10.28
N ILE A 704 21.36 35.88 9.51
CA ILE A 704 20.08 35.19 9.63
C ILE A 704 19.76 34.54 8.29
N THR A 705 19.63 33.22 8.28
CA THR A 705 19.22 32.44 7.11
C THR A 705 17.81 31.92 7.32
N HIS A 706 16.93 32.16 6.37
CA HIS A 706 15.56 31.68 6.36
C HIS A 706 15.36 30.59 5.32
N PHE A 707 14.47 29.64 5.59
CA PHE A 707 14.23 28.48 4.76
C PHE A 707 12.77 28.40 4.32
N VAL A 708 12.56 28.08 3.04
CA VAL A 708 11.24 27.77 2.49
C VAL A 708 11.19 26.31 2.09
N TRP A 709 10.08 25.66 2.44
CA TRP A 709 9.88 24.23 2.24
C TRP A 709 8.82 23.97 1.18
N ALA A 710 9.04 22.94 0.37
CA ALA A 710 8.01 22.26 -0.41
C ALA A 710 7.86 20.85 0.15
N GLY A 711 6.81 20.61 0.96
CA GLY A 711 6.70 19.38 1.72
C GLY A 711 7.89 19.21 2.65
N GLU A 712 8.69 18.18 2.44
CA GLU A 712 9.87 17.89 3.27
C GLU A 712 11.19 18.38 2.65
N GLN A 713 11.17 19.14 1.55
CA GLN A 713 12.40 19.63 0.90
C GLN A 713 12.58 21.13 1.11
N VAL A 714 13.79 21.55 1.48
CA VAL A 714 14.17 22.96 1.44
C VAL A 714 14.35 23.37 -0.02
N ILE A 715 13.46 24.20 -0.55
CA ILE A 715 13.52 24.64 -1.95
C ILE A 715 14.16 26.02 -2.11
N ARG A 716 14.24 26.81 -1.04
CA ARG A 716 14.86 28.13 -1.06
C ARG A 716 15.46 28.48 0.29
N GLU A 717 16.58 29.18 0.27
CA GLU A 717 17.11 29.91 1.42
C GLU A 717 17.41 31.37 1.09
N THR A 718 17.29 32.24 2.09
CA THR A 718 17.68 33.66 1.99
C THR A 718 18.47 34.07 3.21
N THR A 719 19.66 34.64 3.01
CA THR A 719 20.58 35.03 4.08
C THR A 719 20.73 36.55 4.18
N GLN A 720 20.58 37.09 5.39
CA GLN A 720 20.76 38.50 5.75
C GLN A 720 21.98 38.66 6.66
N ILE A 721 22.73 39.76 6.54
CA ILE A 721 23.91 40.05 7.38
C ILE A 721 23.74 41.41 8.08
N ASN A 722 24.00 41.48 9.39
CA ASN A 722 23.98 42.68 10.24
C ASN A 722 22.71 43.55 10.11
N GLY A 723 21.55 42.92 9.95
CA GLY A 723 20.28 43.63 9.80
C GLY A 723 20.24 44.56 8.57
N GLN A 724 21.13 44.37 7.58
CA GLN A 724 20.94 45.05 6.30
C GLN A 724 19.57 44.66 5.75
N ASP A 725 18.73 45.67 5.49
CA ASP A 725 17.35 45.59 5.01
C ASP A 725 17.26 44.94 3.62
N TYR A 726 17.63 43.66 3.54
CA TYR A 726 16.98 42.76 2.63
C TYR A 726 15.76 42.29 3.41
N VAL A 727 14.67 43.05 3.34
CA VAL A 727 13.32 42.59 3.69
C VAL A 727 13.20 41.13 3.26
N TRP A 728 12.48 40.28 4.02
CA TRP A 728 12.04 38.93 3.63
C TRP A 728 11.29 38.97 2.28
N ASP A 729 12.01 39.29 1.22
CA ASP A 729 11.50 39.63 -0.08
C ASP A 729 11.65 38.37 -0.91
N LEU A 730 10.55 37.62 -0.87
CA LEU A 730 10.37 36.39 -1.60
C LEU A 730 10.22 36.63 -3.10
N GLY A 731 10.12 37.90 -3.55
CA GLY A 731 9.76 38.27 -4.91
C GLY A 731 10.92 38.31 -5.90
N ASP A 732 12.19 38.21 -5.46
CA ASP A 732 13.35 38.31 -6.36
C ASP A 732 14.43 37.27 -6.07
N SER A 733 14.65 36.35 -7.02
CA SER A 733 15.69 35.32 -6.97
C SER A 733 17.08 35.80 -7.37
N ALA A 734 17.22 37.00 -7.96
CA ALA A 734 18.50 37.57 -8.35
C ALA A 734 19.18 38.33 -7.20
N LYS A 735 18.50 38.52 -6.06
CA LYS A 735 19.07 39.23 -4.92
C LYS A 735 20.27 38.48 -4.32
N PRO A 736 21.33 39.22 -3.90
CA PRO A 736 22.43 38.64 -3.15
C PRO A 736 21.92 37.91 -1.89
N GLY A 737 22.42 36.70 -1.65
CA GLY A 737 22.05 35.89 -0.48
C GLY A 737 20.81 35.02 -0.66
N ALA A 738 20.13 35.04 -1.82
CA ALA A 738 19.07 34.11 -2.16
C ALA A 738 19.61 32.89 -2.92
N ARG A 739 19.19 31.69 -2.51
CA ARG A 739 19.44 30.43 -3.22
C ARG A 739 18.17 29.65 -3.42
N ASP A 740 17.95 29.15 -4.63
CA ASP A 740 16.88 28.19 -4.93
C ASP A 740 17.46 26.83 -5.29
N TYR A 741 16.89 25.78 -4.73
CA TYR A 741 17.26 24.39 -4.98
C TYR A 741 16.18 23.73 -5.81
N LEU A 742 16.59 23.01 -6.86
CA LEU A 742 15.72 22.09 -7.60
C LEU A 742 16.28 20.68 -7.43
N TYR A 743 15.43 19.77 -6.98
CA TYR A 743 15.73 18.35 -6.84
C TYR A 743 15.18 17.56 -8.03
N TRP A 744 15.69 16.35 -8.23
CA TRP A 744 14.94 15.36 -8.98
C TRP A 744 13.54 15.22 -8.36
N PRO A 745 12.46 15.22 -9.17
CA PRO A 745 11.11 15.27 -8.63
C PRO A 745 10.88 14.13 -7.64
N GLN A 746 10.36 14.50 -6.46
CA GLN A 746 9.97 13.59 -5.37
C GLN A 746 11.12 12.76 -4.78
N GLY A 747 12.38 13.15 -4.98
CA GLY A 747 13.55 12.54 -4.34
C GLY A 747 14.51 13.58 -3.75
N TRP A 748 15.50 13.14 -2.99
CA TRP A 748 16.42 14.02 -2.25
C TRP A 748 17.70 14.37 -3.00
N THR A 749 17.85 13.88 -4.23
CA THR A 749 19.01 14.14 -5.07
C THR A 749 18.91 15.53 -5.68
N PRO A 750 19.80 16.47 -5.32
CA PRO A 750 19.76 17.82 -5.88
C PRO A 750 20.19 17.80 -7.35
N LEU A 751 19.54 18.64 -8.15
CA LEU A 751 19.75 18.73 -9.60
C LEU A 751 20.31 20.08 -10.01
N LEU A 752 19.66 21.18 -9.62
CA LEU A 752 20.10 22.54 -9.90
C LEU A 752 20.16 23.39 -8.63
N LEU A 753 21.10 24.34 -8.63
CA LEU A 753 21.17 25.46 -7.67
C LEU A 753 21.06 26.75 -8.47
N ARG A 754 20.24 27.70 -8.04
CA ARG A 754 20.25 29.06 -8.55
C ARG A 754 20.71 30.03 -7.48
N GLU A 755 21.77 30.80 -7.76
CA GLU A 755 22.29 31.86 -6.89
C GLU A 755 22.77 33.04 -7.75
N GLY A 756 22.42 34.27 -7.36
CA GLY A 756 22.83 35.47 -8.11
C GLY A 756 22.36 35.47 -9.58
N GLY A 757 21.19 34.87 -9.85
CA GLY A 757 20.64 34.71 -11.20
C GLY A 757 21.32 33.65 -12.07
N THR A 758 22.40 33.00 -11.60
CA THR A 758 23.08 31.93 -12.32
C THR A 758 22.52 30.57 -11.91
N VAL A 759 22.24 29.70 -12.88
CA VAL A 759 21.83 28.31 -12.66
C VAL A 759 23.07 27.40 -12.76
N TYR A 760 23.36 26.71 -11.67
CA TYR A 760 24.44 25.75 -11.52
C TYR A 760 23.87 24.32 -11.50
N ARG A 761 24.66 23.36 -11.97
CA ARG A 761 24.27 21.94 -12.03
C ARG A 761 25.01 21.11 -11.00
N TYR A 762 24.26 20.35 -10.21
CA TYR A 762 24.81 19.35 -9.29
C TYR A 762 25.28 18.10 -10.02
N HIS A 763 26.37 17.53 -9.54
CA HIS A 763 26.84 16.20 -9.90
C HIS A 763 27.02 15.40 -8.62
N THR A 764 26.25 14.33 -8.51
CA THR A 764 26.18 13.50 -7.30
C THR A 764 26.84 12.15 -7.51
N ASP A 765 27.16 11.48 -6.41
CA ASP A 765 27.41 10.05 -6.41
C ASP A 765 26.08 9.26 -6.60
N PRO A 766 26.13 7.91 -6.65
CA PRO A 766 24.93 7.09 -6.84
C PRO A 766 23.90 7.19 -5.70
N ALA A 767 24.33 7.54 -4.48
CA ALA A 767 23.44 7.74 -3.33
C ALA A 767 22.78 9.13 -3.35
N GLY A 768 23.19 10.01 -4.27
CA GLY A 768 22.66 11.37 -4.38
C GLY A 768 23.44 12.41 -3.57
N VAL A 769 24.63 12.07 -3.08
CA VAL A 769 25.52 12.98 -2.35
C VAL A 769 26.17 13.96 -3.33
N PRO A 770 26.09 15.29 -3.13
CA PRO A 770 26.77 16.26 -3.97
C PRO A 770 28.30 16.08 -3.90
N VAL A 771 28.93 15.86 -5.05
CA VAL A 771 30.40 15.78 -5.18
C VAL A 771 30.94 17.00 -5.91
N ARG A 772 30.19 17.53 -6.89
CA ARG A 772 30.56 18.74 -7.65
C ARG A 772 29.35 19.61 -7.96
N LEU A 773 29.64 20.88 -8.22
CA LEU A 773 28.73 21.84 -8.82
C LEU A 773 29.44 22.53 -10.00
N THR A 774 28.77 22.65 -11.14
CA THR A 774 29.30 23.36 -12.32
C THR A 774 28.46 24.56 -12.70
N ALA A 775 29.11 25.65 -13.08
CA ALA A 775 28.49 26.77 -13.78
C ALA A 775 28.10 26.38 -15.23
N PRO A 776 27.27 27.19 -15.91
CA PRO A 776 26.98 27.00 -17.32
C PRO A 776 28.27 26.85 -18.15
N GLY A 777 28.30 25.86 -19.04
CA GLY A 777 29.48 25.53 -19.84
C GLY A 777 30.49 24.59 -19.14
N GLY A 778 30.14 24.04 -17.97
CA GLY A 778 30.84 22.90 -17.37
C GLY A 778 32.02 23.23 -16.45
N ARG A 779 32.28 24.51 -16.17
CA ARG A 779 33.34 24.91 -15.21
C ARG A 779 32.93 24.55 -13.79
N THR A 780 33.76 23.78 -13.09
CA THR A 780 33.55 23.42 -11.68
C THR A 780 33.71 24.64 -10.77
N VAL A 781 32.69 24.94 -9.97
CA VAL A 781 32.67 26.06 -9.00
C VAL A 781 32.64 25.58 -7.54
N TRP A 782 32.26 24.33 -7.34
CA TRP A 782 32.37 23.64 -6.06
C TRP A 782 32.74 22.17 -6.28
N GLU A 783 33.64 21.63 -5.48
CA GLU A 783 34.05 20.22 -5.48
C GLU A 783 34.50 19.84 -4.07
N ALA A 784 34.02 18.71 -3.55
CA ALA A 784 34.44 18.19 -2.26
C ALA A 784 34.69 16.67 -2.32
N ASP A 785 35.65 16.23 -1.51
CA ASP A 785 35.81 14.82 -1.16
C ASP A 785 35.16 14.61 0.20
N LEU A 786 34.13 13.76 0.27
CA LEU A 786 33.48 13.47 1.55
C LEU A 786 34.22 12.34 2.26
N ASP A 787 34.36 12.47 3.57
CA ASP A 787 34.82 11.38 4.41
C ASP A 787 33.77 10.26 4.49
N ALA A 788 34.11 9.19 5.20
CA ALA A 788 33.25 8.01 5.31
C ALA A 788 31.85 8.31 5.87
N PHE A 789 31.68 9.39 6.65
CA PHE A 789 30.47 9.69 7.40
C PHE A 789 29.88 11.07 7.04
N GLY A 790 30.31 11.66 5.92
CA GLY A 790 29.67 12.82 5.30
C GLY A 790 30.35 14.17 5.58
N GLN A 791 31.48 14.23 6.28
CA GLN A 791 32.24 15.48 6.41
C GLN A 791 32.85 15.86 5.06
N ALA A 792 32.53 17.04 4.55
CA ALA A 792 33.04 17.50 3.26
C ALA A 792 34.43 18.17 3.40
N GLN A 793 35.41 17.67 2.65
CA GLN A 793 36.69 18.34 2.42
C GLN A 793 36.62 19.09 1.09
N VAL A 794 36.27 20.38 1.17
CA VAL A 794 36.07 21.25 0.00
C VAL A 794 37.42 21.54 -0.68
N ARG A 795 37.56 21.13 -1.94
CA ARG A 795 38.74 21.39 -2.79
C ARG A 795 38.56 22.61 -3.69
N VAL A 796 37.33 22.85 -4.13
CA VAL A 796 36.92 24.05 -4.86
C VAL A 796 35.70 24.63 -4.16
N GLY A 797 35.71 25.92 -3.85
CA GLY A 797 34.67 26.58 -3.04
C GLY A 797 34.40 28.02 -3.48
N GLU A 798 34.22 28.25 -4.78
CA GLU A 798 33.85 29.58 -5.30
C GLU A 798 32.44 29.99 -4.87
N ILE A 799 31.58 29.01 -4.62
CA ILE A 799 30.21 29.13 -4.14
C ILE A 799 30.01 28.20 -2.95
N ALA A 800 29.25 28.65 -1.95
CA ALA A 800 28.93 27.82 -0.80
C ALA A 800 27.83 26.82 -1.16
N GLN A 801 28.01 25.57 -0.74
CA GLN A 801 27.05 24.50 -0.95
C GLN A 801 26.85 23.71 0.36
N PRO A 802 25.70 23.86 1.04
CA PRO A 802 25.46 23.23 2.34
C PRO A 802 24.86 21.82 2.29
N LEU A 803 24.31 21.35 1.16
CA LEU A 803 23.73 20.00 1.13
C LEU A 803 24.83 18.92 1.27
N ARG A 804 24.53 17.85 2.01
CA ARG A 804 25.45 16.73 2.32
C ARG A 804 24.86 15.40 1.89
N LEU A 805 24.82 14.40 2.77
CA LEU A 805 24.07 13.16 2.55
C LEU A 805 22.58 13.51 2.28
N PRO A 806 21.82 12.65 1.58
CA PRO A 806 20.42 12.95 1.25
C PRO A 806 19.61 13.38 2.49
N GLY A 807 18.90 14.51 2.38
CA GLY A 807 18.14 15.12 3.49
C GLY A 807 18.94 16.03 4.43
N GLN A 808 20.27 16.04 4.33
CA GLN A 808 21.14 16.79 5.23
C GLN A 808 21.53 18.18 4.72
N TYR A 809 21.53 19.14 5.63
CA TYR A 809 22.02 20.50 5.45
C TYR A 809 23.12 20.79 6.49
N ALA A 810 24.33 21.17 6.05
CA ALA A 810 25.45 21.49 6.93
C ALA A 810 25.35 22.89 7.55
N ASP A 811 25.46 22.93 8.88
CA ASP A 811 25.67 24.16 9.65
C ASP A 811 27.13 24.27 10.05
N ASP A 812 27.92 24.85 9.16
CA ASP A 812 29.37 25.01 9.31
C ASP A 812 29.75 26.31 10.05
N GLU A 813 28.77 27.10 10.50
CA GLU A 813 29.01 28.38 11.17
C GLU A 813 29.97 28.22 12.35
N PHE A 814 31.06 28.99 12.32
CA PHE A 814 32.08 29.05 13.37
C PHE A 814 32.76 27.70 13.67
N GLY A 815 32.63 26.69 12.79
CA GLY A 815 33.12 25.34 13.00
C GLY A 815 32.18 24.45 13.82
N LEU A 816 30.87 24.75 13.85
CA LEU A 816 29.86 23.90 14.48
C LEU A 816 29.88 22.47 13.90
N GLY A 817 29.81 22.36 12.57
CA GLY A 817 29.99 21.10 11.85
C GLY A 817 28.89 20.07 12.09
N LEU A 818 27.69 20.52 12.46
CA LEU A 818 26.51 19.65 12.57
C LEU A 818 25.71 19.70 11.27
N HIS A 819 25.09 18.58 10.92
CA HIS A 819 24.17 18.49 9.80
C HIS A 819 22.73 18.42 10.31
N TYR A 820 21.92 19.42 10.00
CA TYR A 820 20.48 19.36 10.20
C TYR A 820 19.89 18.29 9.26
N ASN A 821 19.15 17.34 9.83
CA ASN A 821 18.52 16.22 9.13
C ASN A 821 17.07 16.06 9.59
N ARG A 822 16.21 16.95 9.09
CA ARG A 822 14.76 17.06 9.32
C ARG A 822 14.26 16.91 10.76
N PHE A 823 14.22 15.69 11.32
CA PHE A 823 13.79 15.46 12.70
C PHE A 823 14.94 15.46 13.72
N ARG A 824 16.20 15.38 13.27
CA ARG A 824 17.39 15.30 14.14
C ARG A 824 18.56 16.12 13.62
N TYR A 825 19.60 16.22 14.44
CA TYR A 825 20.92 16.71 14.02
C TYR A 825 21.91 15.57 14.04
N TYR A 826 22.67 15.46 12.95
CA TYR A 826 23.70 14.47 12.73
C TYR A 826 25.08 15.13 12.88
N ASP A 827 25.98 14.52 13.64
CA ASP A 827 27.37 14.94 13.74
C ASP A 827 28.23 13.98 12.91
N PRO A 828 28.73 14.40 11.72
CA PRO A 828 29.56 13.56 10.86
C PRO A 828 30.90 13.17 11.52
N ALA A 829 31.45 14.00 12.42
CA ALA A 829 32.72 13.71 13.06
C ALA A 829 32.65 12.45 13.94
N ILE A 830 31.51 12.28 14.64
CA ILE A 830 31.24 11.08 15.44
C ILE A 830 30.36 10.06 14.71
N GLY A 831 29.85 10.38 13.53
CA GLY A 831 29.13 9.47 12.63
C GLY A 831 27.75 9.06 13.13
N ARG A 832 27.06 9.93 13.89
CA ARG A 832 25.78 9.58 14.52
C ARG A 832 24.91 10.80 14.87
N TYR A 833 23.65 10.56 15.20
CA TYR A 833 22.74 11.60 15.69
C TYR A 833 23.09 12.06 17.10
N ILE A 834 22.80 13.32 17.41
CA ILE A 834 23.06 13.92 18.74
C ILE A 834 21.84 13.82 19.69
N SER A 835 20.71 13.28 19.21
CA SER A 835 19.49 13.04 19.97
C SER A 835 18.88 11.68 19.60
N ARG A 836 18.03 11.15 20.50
CA ARG A 836 17.31 9.88 20.27
C ARG A 836 16.37 9.99 19.08
N ASP A 837 16.14 8.87 18.39
CA ASP A 837 15.12 8.75 17.37
C ASP A 837 13.72 9.04 17.93
N PRO A 838 12.98 10.04 17.41
CA PRO A 838 11.65 10.39 17.91
C PRO A 838 10.61 9.28 17.81
N ILE A 839 10.80 8.29 16.93
CA ILE A 839 9.91 7.12 16.83
C ILE A 839 10.30 5.98 17.79
N GLY A 840 11.30 6.20 18.66
CA GLY A 840 11.69 5.27 19.73
C GLY A 840 12.14 3.91 19.20
N VAL A 841 11.78 2.84 19.91
CA VAL A 841 12.23 1.46 19.59
C VAL A 841 11.79 0.96 18.21
N ALA A 842 10.80 1.60 17.58
CA ALA A 842 10.45 1.32 16.18
C ALA A 842 11.60 1.63 15.21
N GLY A 843 12.48 2.56 15.59
CA GLY A 843 13.68 2.89 14.83
C GLY A 843 14.87 1.95 15.03
N GLY A 844 14.79 1.05 16.02
CA GLY A 844 15.91 0.22 16.47
C GLY A 844 16.14 0.34 17.97
N LEU A 845 16.87 -0.61 18.55
CA LEU A 845 17.24 -0.55 19.97
C LEU A 845 18.38 0.45 20.26
N ASN A 846 19.17 0.80 19.23
CA ASN A 846 20.11 1.91 19.28
C ASN A 846 19.53 3.14 18.57
N LEU A 847 19.12 4.13 19.37
CA LEU A 847 18.35 5.30 18.92
C LEU A 847 19.21 6.41 18.28
N TYR A 848 20.52 6.21 18.11
CA TYR A 848 21.45 7.24 17.63
C TYR A 848 22.08 6.91 16.27
N LEU A 849 21.85 5.71 15.72
CA LEU A 849 22.50 5.26 14.49
C LEU A 849 22.04 6.07 13.26
N TYR A 850 22.98 6.37 12.38
CA TYR A 850 22.69 6.85 11.03
C TYR A 850 22.82 5.69 10.06
N ALA A 851 21.77 5.43 9.27
CA ALA A 851 21.79 4.50 8.14
C ALA A 851 22.37 3.09 8.44
N GLY A 852 22.25 2.60 9.68
CA GLY A 852 22.81 1.31 10.09
C GLY A 852 24.35 1.22 10.05
N ASN A 853 25.06 2.35 10.13
CA ASN A 853 26.52 2.47 9.92
C ASN A 853 26.98 2.18 8.47
N ASP A 854 26.06 2.34 7.50
CA ASP A 854 26.34 2.25 6.07
C ASP A 854 25.93 3.54 5.33
N PRO A 855 26.61 4.67 5.59
CA PRO A 855 26.29 5.95 4.94
C PRO A 855 26.66 5.98 3.44
N ILE A 856 27.38 4.97 2.94
CA ILE A 856 27.84 4.91 1.54
C ILE A 856 26.74 4.38 0.63
N ASN A 857 25.99 3.37 1.10
CA ASN A 857 24.97 2.72 0.30
C ASN A 857 23.55 3.11 0.72
N ARG A 858 23.38 3.71 1.91
CA ARG A 858 22.07 3.99 2.52
C ARG A 858 21.99 5.44 2.99
N ALA A 859 20.76 5.94 3.04
CA ALA A 859 20.46 7.28 3.52
C ALA A 859 19.27 7.26 4.48
N ASP A 860 19.23 8.24 5.37
CA ASP A 860 18.09 8.52 6.25
C ASP A 860 17.66 9.99 6.06
N PRO A 861 16.91 10.31 4.98
CA PRO A 861 16.65 11.70 4.62
C PRO A 861 15.71 12.45 5.57
N LEU A 862 14.98 11.72 6.41
CA LEU A 862 14.09 12.31 7.42
C LEU A 862 14.76 12.35 8.80
N GLY A 863 15.83 11.60 9.00
CA GLY A 863 16.33 11.37 10.35
C GLY A 863 15.43 10.46 11.16
N LEU A 864 14.76 9.48 10.53
CA LEU A 864 13.91 8.46 11.18
C LEU A 864 14.31 7.08 10.62
N TRP A 865 15.25 6.41 11.29
CA TRP A 865 15.83 5.19 10.77
C TRP A 865 14.99 3.99 11.18
N TRP A 866 14.45 3.18 10.26
CA TRP A 866 13.51 2.10 10.58
C TRP A 866 14.19 0.72 10.72
N LYS A 867 15.25 0.59 11.54
CA LYS A 867 16.03 -0.67 11.63
C LYS A 867 15.17 -1.88 12.02
N MET A 868 14.29 -1.73 13.01
CA MET A 868 13.46 -2.83 13.54
C MET A 868 12.35 -3.27 12.58
N ALA A 869 11.78 -2.34 11.80
CA ALA A 869 10.87 -2.69 10.71
C ALA A 869 11.60 -3.50 9.62
N LEU A 870 12.85 -3.13 9.29
CA LEU A 870 13.71 -3.83 8.32
C LEU A 870 14.12 -5.24 8.77
N THR A 871 14.40 -5.46 10.07
CA THR A 871 14.73 -6.80 10.60
C THR A 871 13.51 -7.70 10.78
N VAL A 872 12.32 -7.11 10.82
CA VAL A 872 11.04 -7.84 10.89
C VAL A 872 10.59 -8.21 9.47
N LEU A 873 10.72 -7.30 8.51
CA LEU A 873 10.71 -7.59 7.07
C LEU A 873 11.62 -8.78 6.70
N ALA A 874 12.77 -8.91 7.38
CA ALA A 874 13.70 -10.04 7.26
C ALA A 874 13.11 -11.42 7.57
N ALA A 875 12.11 -11.49 8.46
CA ALA A 875 11.53 -12.76 8.92
C ALA A 875 10.39 -13.29 8.05
N VAL A 876 9.80 -12.49 7.15
CA VAL A 876 8.70 -12.90 6.26
C VAL A 876 8.97 -12.64 4.78
N ALA A 877 9.89 -11.74 4.43
CA ALA A 877 10.19 -11.41 3.06
C ALA A 877 11.50 -12.05 2.59
N VAL A 878 11.55 -13.38 2.65
CA VAL A 878 12.59 -14.22 2.04
C VAL A 878 12.56 -14.10 0.49
N ALA A 879 11.96 -13.06 -0.09
CA ALA A 879 12.13 -12.61 -1.47
C ALA A 879 12.47 -11.10 -1.58
N ALA A 880 12.18 -10.30 -0.54
CA ALA A 880 12.43 -8.85 -0.51
C ALA A 880 13.61 -8.42 0.38
N VAL A 881 14.29 -9.36 1.04
CA VAL A 881 15.40 -9.04 1.96
C VAL A 881 16.74 -8.96 1.24
N VAL A 882 16.92 -9.76 0.18
CA VAL A 882 18.02 -9.57 -0.80
C VAL A 882 17.86 -8.29 -1.61
N VAL A 883 16.63 -7.78 -1.60
CA VAL A 883 16.35 -6.45 -2.08
C VAL A 883 16.79 -5.45 -1.00
N LEU A 884 16.29 -5.51 0.23
CA LEU A 884 16.54 -4.44 1.22
C LEU A 884 17.98 -4.25 1.73
N THR A 885 18.89 -5.24 1.66
CA THR A 885 20.25 -5.10 2.19
C THR A 885 21.33 -4.72 1.17
N ALA A 886 21.06 -4.91 -0.13
CA ALA A 886 21.88 -4.37 -1.22
C ALA A 886 21.54 -2.89 -1.46
N PRO A 887 22.45 -2.04 -1.96
CA PRO A 887 22.03 -0.77 -2.56
C PRO A 887 21.12 -1.10 -3.73
N ILE A 888 19.82 -0.89 -3.56
CA ILE A 888 18.85 -1.17 -4.62
C ILE A 888 18.60 0.08 -5.40
N SER A 889 18.88 -0.01 -6.67
CA SER A 889 18.29 0.82 -7.72
C SER A 889 17.02 0.16 -8.27
N GLY A 890 15.94 0.92 -8.37
CA GLY A 890 14.81 0.58 -9.26
C GLY A 890 13.68 -0.29 -8.67
N PRO A 891 13.13 -1.27 -9.42
CA PRO A 891 11.85 -1.94 -9.13
C PRO A 891 11.81 -2.74 -7.84
N LEU A 892 12.97 -3.22 -7.40
CA LEU A 892 13.10 -3.94 -6.15
C LEU A 892 12.92 -2.94 -4.97
N LEU A 893 13.29 -1.66 -5.14
CA LEU A 893 13.02 -0.62 -4.13
C LEU A 893 11.51 -0.38 -3.94
N LEU A 894 10.66 -0.70 -4.92
CA LEU A 894 9.18 -0.64 -4.81
C LEU A 894 8.59 -1.82 -4.02
N LEU A 895 9.20 -3.00 -4.14
CA LEU A 895 8.91 -4.17 -3.31
C LEU A 895 9.32 -3.88 -1.86
N ALA A 896 10.51 -3.34 -1.67
CA ALA A 896 11.06 -2.87 -0.41
C ALA A 896 10.25 -1.73 0.23
N ALA A 897 9.89 -0.71 -0.55
CA ALA A 897 9.13 0.45 -0.09
C ALA A 897 7.67 0.09 0.15
N GLY A 898 7.07 -0.77 -0.67
CA GLY A 898 5.74 -1.34 -0.43
C GLY A 898 5.73 -2.19 0.83
N ALA A 899 6.73 -3.05 1.01
CA ALA A 899 6.88 -3.84 2.22
C ALA A 899 7.18 -2.96 3.44
N ALA A 900 7.98 -1.90 3.32
CA ALA A 900 8.26 -0.96 4.41
C ALA A 900 7.07 -0.03 4.73
N ALA A 901 6.31 0.41 3.74
CA ALA A 901 5.10 1.21 3.87
C ALA A 901 3.97 0.39 4.48
N GLY A 902 3.77 -0.83 3.97
CA GLY A 902 2.85 -1.79 4.53
C GLY A 902 3.27 -2.23 5.94
N ALA A 903 4.57 -2.39 6.20
CA ALA A 903 5.07 -2.62 7.55
C ALA A 903 4.80 -1.45 8.48
N ALA A 904 5.11 -0.23 8.05
CA ALA A 904 4.91 0.97 8.84
C ALA A 904 3.42 1.21 9.12
N ALA A 905 2.55 1.11 8.12
CA ALA A 905 1.12 1.28 8.33
C ALA A 905 0.49 0.08 9.04
N GLY A 906 0.96 -1.15 8.86
CA GLY A 906 0.56 -2.28 9.68
C GLY A 906 0.97 -2.11 11.15
N MET A 907 2.21 -1.70 11.40
CA MET A 907 2.72 -1.36 12.73
C MET A 907 1.99 -0.18 13.35
N VAL A 908 1.74 0.90 12.62
CA VAL A 908 1.04 2.10 13.10
C VAL A 908 -0.44 1.79 13.33
N ASN A 909 -1.10 1.08 12.41
CA ASN A 909 -2.49 0.66 12.55
C ASN A 909 -2.69 -0.23 13.77
N GLU A 910 -1.80 -1.19 13.96
CA GLU A 910 -1.84 -2.08 15.11
C GLU A 910 -1.45 -1.33 16.39
N ALA A 911 -0.43 -0.46 16.34
CA ALA A 911 -0.05 0.38 17.47
C ALA A 911 -1.14 1.41 17.84
N LEU A 912 -2.03 1.77 16.91
CA LEU A 912 -3.14 2.70 17.13
C LEU A 912 -4.45 2.00 17.47
N ASN A 913 -4.69 0.77 17.00
CA ASN A 913 -5.96 0.04 17.20
C ASN A 913 -5.88 -1.07 18.24
N GLN A 914 -4.70 -1.35 18.78
CA GLN A 914 -4.61 -2.34 19.82
C GLN A 914 -5.20 -1.84 21.14
N GLU A 915 -6.06 -2.65 21.72
CA GLU A 915 -6.29 -2.56 23.15
C GLU A 915 -4.96 -2.87 23.86
N THR A 916 -4.21 -3.93 23.46
CA THR A 916 -2.85 -4.33 23.96
C THR A 916 -1.70 -3.95 23.09
N PHE A 917 -0.79 -3.10 23.57
CA PHE A 917 0.53 -3.01 22.95
C PHE A 917 1.21 -4.37 23.07
N CYS A 918 1.27 -5.01 21.93
CA CYS A 918 1.91 -6.27 21.69
C CYS A 918 2.93 -5.94 20.62
N LEU A 919 4.20 -5.75 20.99
CA LEU A 919 5.24 -5.48 19.99
C LEU A 919 5.21 -6.57 18.94
N HIS A 920 5.00 -7.84 19.34
CA HIS A 920 4.84 -8.91 18.38
C HIS A 920 3.69 -8.70 17.39
N CYS A 921 2.54 -8.21 17.82
CA CYS A 921 1.38 -7.99 16.97
C CYS A 921 1.56 -6.73 16.13
N ILE A 922 2.15 -5.67 16.68
CA ILE A 922 2.61 -4.48 15.93
C ILE A 922 3.60 -4.91 14.86
N LEU A 923 4.52 -5.80 15.21
CA LEU A 923 5.46 -6.42 14.30
C LEU A 923 4.76 -7.41 13.35
N LEU A 924 3.69 -8.11 13.74
CA LEU A 924 2.94 -9.06 12.91
C LEU A 924 2.00 -8.38 11.95
N ALA A 925 1.43 -7.26 12.33
CA ALA A 925 0.73 -6.32 11.48
C ALA A 925 1.73 -5.60 10.60
N GLY A 926 2.94 -5.33 11.11
CA GLY A 926 4.11 -4.97 10.31
C GLY A 926 4.51 -6.05 9.31
N LEU A 927 4.39 -7.33 9.65
CA LEU A 927 4.72 -8.48 8.80
C LEU A 927 3.61 -8.79 7.78
N LYS A 928 2.35 -8.75 8.20
CA LYS A 928 1.15 -8.87 7.37
C LYS A 928 1.07 -7.68 6.42
N GLY A 929 1.30 -6.49 6.95
CA GLY A 929 1.42 -5.25 6.20
C GLY A 929 2.63 -5.26 5.27
N ALA A 930 3.78 -5.81 5.67
CA ALA A 930 4.95 -6.00 4.81
C ALA A 930 4.70 -6.98 3.67
N ALA A 931 4.12 -8.14 3.98
CA ALA A 931 3.78 -9.16 2.99
C ALA A 931 2.72 -8.64 2.02
N VAL A 932 1.68 -7.98 2.53
CA VAL A 932 0.64 -7.36 1.71
C VAL A 932 1.20 -6.19 0.91
N GLY A 933 2.07 -5.36 1.48
CA GLY A 933 2.73 -4.25 0.80
C GLY A 933 3.73 -4.72 -0.25
N ALA A 934 4.44 -5.83 0.00
CA ALA A 934 5.31 -6.49 -0.97
C ALA A 934 4.48 -7.08 -2.13
N ILE A 935 3.44 -7.86 -1.82
CA ILE A 935 2.54 -8.52 -2.77
C ILE A 935 1.72 -7.49 -3.57
N ALA A 936 1.24 -6.43 -2.92
CA ALA A 936 0.53 -5.33 -3.57
C ALA A 936 1.44 -4.49 -4.45
N SER A 937 2.75 -4.45 -4.18
CA SER A 937 3.75 -3.82 -5.05
C SER A 937 4.21 -4.70 -6.21
N VAL A 938 3.89 -6.00 -6.22
CA VAL A 938 4.28 -6.93 -7.31
C VAL A 938 3.78 -6.47 -8.69
N PRO A 939 2.54 -6.01 -8.88
CA PRO A 939 2.05 -5.48 -10.16
C PRO A 939 2.65 -4.11 -10.54
N PHE A 940 3.28 -3.40 -9.59
CA PHE A 940 3.81 -2.04 -9.78
C PHE A 940 5.34 -2.00 -9.83
N MET A 941 6.01 -3.15 -9.66
CA MET A 941 7.41 -3.40 -10.08
C MET A 941 7.65 -3.08 -11.56
N PHE A 942 6.58 -2.92 -12.32
CA PHE A 942 6.58 -2.80 -13.77
C PHE A 942 6.55 -1.34 -14.26
N LEU A 943 6.82 -0.41 -13.34
CA LEU A 943 7.10 1.00 -13.64
C LEU A 943 8.64 1.24 -13.57
N PRO A 944 9.20 2.10 -14.43
CA PRO A 944 10.63 2.31 -14.62
C PRO A 944 11.36 2.96 -13.45
N ALA A 945 12.62 2.54 -13.37
CA ALA A 945 13.62 2.85 -12.36
C ALA A 945 14.34 4.20 -12.53
N ALA A 946 13.85 5.12 -13.34
CA ALA A 946 14.71 6.18 -13.83
C ALA A 946 14.43 7.52 -13.13
N ALA A 947 15.29 7.80 -12.14
CA ALA A 947 15.45 9.04 -11.38
C ALA A 947 14.19 9.56 -10.65
N GLY A 948 14.07 9.22 -9.35
CA GLY A 948 13.09 9.81 -8.42
C GLY A 948 11.79 9.01 -8.22
N TYR A 949 11.48 8.03 -9.08
CA TYR A 949 10.18 7.36 -9.05
C TYR A 949 9.95 6.34 -7.91
N ALA A 950 11.01 5.75 -7.36
CA ALA A 950 10.87 4.81 -6.25
C ALA A 950 10.35 5.49 -4.96
N ALA A 951 10.55 6.81 -4.84
CA ALA A 951 9.99 7.61 -3.76
C ALA A 951 8.53 8.03 -4.02
N PHE A 952 8.07 8.16 -5.27
CA PHE A 952 6.70 8.62 -5.57
C PHE A 952 5.65 7.54 -5.75
N ALA A 953 5.97 6.40 -6.36
CA ALA A 953 5.05 5.26 -6.30
C ALA A 953 5.02 4.67 -4.87
N GLY A 954 6.12 4.83 -4.12
CA GLY A 954 6.17 4.64 -2.67
C GLY A 954 5.25 5.59 -1.92
N VAL A 955 5.37 6.93 -2.09
CA VAL A 955 4.58 7.94 -1.36
C VAL A 955 3.13 8.06 -1.86
N GLY A 956 2.85 7.82 -3.14
CA GLY A 956 1.50 7.79 -3.71
C GLY A 956 0.76 6.52 -3.28
N GLY A 957 1.41 5.36 -3.35
CA GLY A 957 0.90 4.11 -2.78
C GLY A 957 0.69 4.24 -1.28
N LEU A 958 1.63 4.88 -0.57
CA LEU A 958 1.52 5.26 0.84
C LEU A 958 0.34 6.22 1.06
N SER A 959 0.07 7.19 0.18
CA SER A 959 -1.04 8.16 0.31
C SER A 959 -2.42 7.55 0.01
N GLY A 960 -2.52 6.67 -0.98
CA GLY A 960 -3.74 5.91 -1.25
C GLY A 960 -4.03 4.83 -0.20
N PHE A 961 -2.97 4.22 0.34
CA PHE A 961 -3.07 3.30 1.48
C PHE A 961 -3.37 4.02 2.80
N ILE A 962 -2.72 5.15 3.09
CA ILE A 962 -3.04 6.04 4.23
C ILE A 962 -4.45 6.59 4.07
N GLY A 963 -4.90 6.95 2.86
CA GLY A 963 -6.26 7.41 2.60
C GLY A 963 -7.31 6.34 2.87
N TYR A 964 -7.09 5.10 2.43
CA TYR A 964 -7.97 3.97 2.72
C TYR A 964 -7.88 3.50 4.18
N ALA A 965 -6.68 3.53 4.78
CA ALA A 965 -6.47 3.22 6.19
C ALA A 965 -7.08 4.27 7.11
N ALA A 966 -7.03 5.55 6.73
CA ALA A 966 -7.71 6.63 7.44
C ALA A 966 -9.23 6.58 7.23
N ASP A 967 -9.72 6.23 6.04
CA ASP A 967 -11.16 6.05 5.79
C ASP A 967 -11.73 4.85 6.58
N TRP A 968 -10.99 3.74 6.63
CA TRP A 968 -11.32 2.57 7.43
C TRP A 968 -11.22 2.82 8.94
N ALA A 969 -10.12 3.41 9.42
CA ALA A 969 -9.92 3.74 10.83
C ALA A 969 -10.90 4.79 11.36
N MET A 970 -11.49 5.60 10.46
CA MET A 970 -12.48 6.61 10.80
C MET A 970 -13.94 6.19 10.57
N THR A 971 -14.19 4.94 10.13
CA THR A 971 -15.52 4.41 9.86
C THR A 971 -15.86 3.24 10.83
N PRO A 972 -16.65 3.50 11.89
CA PRO A 972 -16.99 2.47 12.88
C PRO A 972 -17.73 1.28 12.24
N GLY A 973 -17.21 0.06 12.43
CA GLY A 973 -17.81 -1.16 11.90
C GLY A 973 -17.45 -1.50 10.45
N ALA A 974 -16.54 -0.75 9.81
CA ALA A 974 -16.03 -1.12 8.50
C ALA A 974 -15.13 -2.38 8.61
N GLU A 975 -15.43 -3.43 7.86
CA GLU A 975 -14.53 -4.59 7.74
C GLU A 975 -13.33 -4.26 6.85
N TRP A 976 -12.13 -4.59 7.31
CA TRP A 976 -10.92 -4.36 6.53
C TRP A 976 -10.87 -5.28 5.31
N SER A 977 -11.06 -4.70 4.12
CA SER A 977 -10.88 -5.40 2.85
C SER A 977 -9.45 -5.22 2.34
N TRP A 978 -8.61 -6.25 2.48
CA TRP A 978 -7.26 -6.28 1.89
C TRP A 978 -7.26 -6.10 0.37
N LYS A 979 -8.35 -6.52 -0.29
CA LYS A 979 -8.59 -6.27 -1.72
C LYS A 979 -8.80 -4.78 -2.00
N SER A 980 -9.60 -4.09 -1.19
CA SER A 980 -9.88 -2.65 -1.34
C SER A 980 -8.69 -1.79 -0.91
N ALA A 981 -7.90 -2.25 0.06
CA ALA A 981 -6.65 -1.65 0.47
C ALA A 981 -5.56 -1.77 -0.59
N ALA A 982 -5.41 -2.96 -1.21
CA ALA A 982 -4.51 -3.18 -2.34
C ALA A 982 -4.95 -2.38 -3.58
N ILE A 983 -6.26 -2.24 -3.81
CA ILE A 983 -6.83 -1.37 -4.84
C ILE A 983 -6.55 0.11 -4.53
N ALA A 984 -6.71 0.57 -3.28
CA ALA A 984 -6.42 1.96 -2.90
C ALA A 984 -4.91 2.29 -2.89
N THR A 985 -4.06 1.31 -2.56
CA THR A 985 -2.60 1.40 -2.64
C THR A 985 -2.14 1.41 -4.10
N GLY A 986 -2.71 0.55 -4.93
CA GLY A 986 -2.46 0.53 -6.38
C GLY A 986 -2.98 1.79 -7.07
N LEU A 987 -4.17 2.28 -6.69
CA LEU A 987 -4.72 3.55 -7.15
C LEU A 987 -3.89 4.73 -6.62
N GLY A 988 -3.36 4.69 -5.40
CA GLY A 988 -2.45 5.72 -4.90
C GLY A 988 -1.08 5.71 -5.60
N ALA A 989 -0.56 4.53 -5.94
CA ALA A 989 0.72 4.38 -6.63
C ALA A 989 0.65 4.76 -8.12
N VAL A 990 -0.52 4.57 -8.75
CA VAL A 990 -0.82 4.96 -10.14
C VAL A 990 -1.38 6.39 -10.23
N LEU A 991 -2.14 6.82 -9.22
CA LEU A 991 -2.97 8.01 -9.20
C LEU A 991 -2.89 8.73 -7.83
N GLY A 992 -1.70 8.90 -7.24
CA GLY A 992 -1.51 9.87 -6.14
C GLY A 992 -2.24 11.21 -6.36
N PRO A 993 -2.58 11.57 -7.61
CA PRO A 993 -3.51 12.61 -8.01
C PRO A 993 -4.97 12.30 -8.39
N ALA A 994 -5.44 11.07 -8.50
CA ALA A 994 -6.84 10.77 -8.85
C ALA A 994 -7.51 9.74 -7.93
N ALA A 995 -6.77 9.08 -7.03
CA ALA A 995 -7.33 8.11 -6.09
C ALA A 995 -8.41 8.72 -5.18
N LYS A 996 -8.27 10.00 -4.79
CA LYS A 996 -9.35 10.68 -4.06
C LYS A 996 -10.43 11.29 -4.97
N TYR A 997 -10.17 11.50 -6.26
CA TYR A 997 -11.20 11.91 -7.22
C TYR A 997 -12.14 10.74 -7.57
N VAL A 998 -11.59 9.52 -7.59
CA VAL A 998 -12.35 8.26 -7.75
C VAL A 998 -13.05 7.87 -6.44
N GLY A 999 -12.41 8.04 -5.28
CA GLY A 999 -13.07 7.92 -3.98
C GLY A 999 -14.20 8.96 -3.79
N GLY A 1000 -13.99 10.20 -4.23
CA GLY A 1000 -14.96 11.29 -4.16
C GLY A 1000 -16.14 11.17 -5.16
N ARG A 1001 -15.99 10.46 -6.28
CA ARG A 1001 -17.09 10.22 -7.24
C ARG A 1001 -17.92 8.97 -6.96
N ILE A 1002 -17.46 8.05 -6.12
CA ILE A 1002 -18.34 7.02 -5.53
C ILE A 1002 -19.39 7.70 -4.60
N ALA A 1003 -19.07 8.86 -4.04
CA ALA A 1003 -20.02 9.71 -3.31
C ALA A 1003 -20.89 10.64 -4.21
N ALA A 1004 -20.56 10.79 -5.49
CA ALA A 1004 -21.22 11.73 -6.41
C ALA A 1004 -21.91 11.03 -7.60
N ARG A 1005 -22.84 10.12 -7.32
CA ARG A 1005 -23.92 9.78 -8.27
C ARG A 1005 -25.29 9.94 -7.60
N ARG A 1006 -25.79 11.19 -7.59
CA ARG A 1006 -27.16 11.53 -8.02
C ARG A 1006 -27.22 13.02 -8.43
N PRO A 1007 -28.07 13.37 -9.40
CA PRO A 1007 -27.89 14.54 -10.25
C PRO A 1007 -28.25 15.86 -9.54
N VAL A 1008 -27.47 16.90 -9.83
CA VAL A 1008 -27.80 18.29 -9.52
C VAL A 1008 -28.79 18.80 -10.57
N ALA A 1009 -29.98 19.19 -10.13
CA ALA A 1009 -30.81 20.14 -10.85
C ALA A 1009 -30.53 21.56 -10.30
N SER A 1010 -29.78 22.32 -11.11
CA SER A 1010 -29.73 23.78 -11.31
C SER A 1010 -30.11 24.79 -10.18
N ASN A 1011 -29.11 25.65 -9.88
CA ASN A 1011 -29.14 27.12 -9.68
C ASN A 1011 -29.77 27.73 -8.39
N PRO A 1012 -29.45 29.00 -8.04
CA PRO A 1012 -28.16 29.74 -8.00
C PRO A 1012 -27.91 30.45 -6.63
N GLU A 1013 -26.71 31.04 -6.48
CA GLU A 1013 -26.11 32.01 -5.50
C GLU A 1013 -26.84 32.60 -4.24
N PRO A 1014 -26.08 33.12 -3.24
CA PRO A 1014 -26.40 33.08 -1.80
C PRO A 1014 -26.96 34.38 -1.20
N PRO A 1015 -27.56 34.38 0.01
CA PRO A 1015 -27.77 35.59 0.79
C PRO A 1015 -26.69 35.78 1.89
N PRO A 1016 -26.29 37.03 2.21
CA PRO A 1016 -25.40 37.30 3.34
C PRO A 1016 -26.16 37.35 4.67
N ALA A 1017 -25.42 37.16 5.74
CA ALA A 1017 -25.86 37.15 7.14
C ALA A 1017 -26.67 38.39 7.55
N THR A 1018 -27.75 38.19 8.31
CA THR A 1018 -28.23 39.15 9.31
C THR A 1018 -28.95 38.46 10.47
N SER A 1019 -28.64 38.97 11.66
CA SER A 1019 -29.23 38.70 12.97
C SER A 1019 -30.74 38.86 13.02
N GLY A 1020 -31.44 38.07 13.85
CA GLY A 1020 -32.79 38.45 14.27
C GLY A 1020 -33.57 37.39 15.03
N ARG A 1021 -33.35 37.29 16.35
CA ARG A 1021 -34.42 36.87 17.26
C ARG A 1021 -35.47 37.99 17.27
N THR A 1022 -36.69 37.75 16.82
CA THR A 1022 -37.79 38.72 16.93
C THR A 1022 -38.91 38.21 17.84
N ARG A 1023 -39.38 39.15 18.66
CA ARG A 1023 -40.25 39.04 19.82
C ARG A 1023 -41.70 39.25 19.39
N GLY A 1024 -42.61 38.41 19.85
CA GLY A 1024 -44.04 38.52 19.53
C GLY A 1024 -44.76 39.65 20.27
N PRO A 1025 -45.98 40.02 19.84
CA PRO A 1025 -46.70 41.24 20.26
C PRO A 1025 -47.16 41.30 21.72
N ASP A 1026 -46.94 40.25 22.49
CA ASP A 1026 -47.19 40.11 23.93
C ASP A 1026 -45.89 40.14 24.76
N GLY A 1027 -44.74 40.40 24.12
CA GLY A 1027 -43.50 40.76 24.80
C GLY A 1027 -42.75 39.62 25.50
N ARG A 1028 -43.14 38.35 25.31
CA ARG A 1028 -42.47 37.18 25.94
C ARG A 1028 -41.76 36.28 24.92
N PHE A 1029 -40.64 35.70 25.35
CA PHE A 1029 -40.02 34.49 24.77
C PHE A 1029 -40.46 33.30 25.63
N THR A 1030 -40.89 32.17 25.06
CA THR A 1030 -41.28 31.00 25.85
C THR A 1030 -40.76 29.68 25.28
N SER A 1031 -40.40 28.78 26.21
CA SER A 1031 -40.01 27.39 26.03
C SER A 1031 -40.93 26.49 26.85
N SER A 1032 -40.94 25.19 26.50
CA SER A 1032 -41.41 24.00 27.24
C SER A 1032 -42.92 23.65 27.22
N GLY A 1033 -43.20 22.37 26.90
CA GLY A 1033 -43.97 21.48 27.78
C GLY A 1033 -45.38 21.02 27.34
N GLU A 1034 -45.45 19.75 26.92
CA GLU A 1034 -46.55 18.75 27.06
C GLU A 1034 -47.77 18.71 26.09
N ALA A 1035 -48.04 17.47 25.64
CA ALA A 1035 -48.86 16.97 24.52
C ALA A 1035 -50.32 16.62 24.94
N PRO A 1036 -51.15 15.74 24.28
CA PRO A 1036 -51.11 15.05 22.97
C PRO A 1036 -52.46 14.97 22.20
N ALA A 1037 -52.44 14.49 20.92
CA ALA A 1037 -53.46 13.71 20.16
C ALA A 1037 -53.33 14.03 18.64
N VAL A 1038 -53.32 13.13 17.66
CA VAL A 1038 -54.08 11.89 17.44
C VAL A 1038 -53.24 10.90 16.60
N TYR A 1039 -53.28 9.64 17.01
CA TYR A 1039 -52.67 8.47 16.36
C TYR A 1039 -53.28 8.19 14.97
N ASN A 1040 -52.43 8.02 13.96
CA ASN A 1040 -52.82 7.31 12.73
C ASN A 1040 -52.25 5.89 12.74
N ARG A 1041 -53.15 4.91 12.89
CA ARG A 1041 -52.85 3.46 12.98
C ARG A 1041 -52.29 2.85 11.68
N SER A 1042 -52.27 3.57 10.55
CA SER A 1042 -51.80 3.03 9.27
C SER A 1042 -50.32 3.29 8.95
N THR A 1043 -49.62 4.09 9.75
CA THR A 1043 -48.21 4.44 9.50
C THR A 1043 -47.23 3.90 10.55
N GLN A 1044 -47.69 3.15 11.55
CA GLN A 1044 -46.83 2.60 12.63
C GLN A 1044 -46.22 1.23 12.37
N TYR A 1045 -46.56 0.57 11.26
CA TYR A 1045 -46.10 -0.79 10.98
C TYR A 1045 -45.13 -0.83 9.78
N PRO A 1046 -44.01 -1.59 9.90
CA PRO A 1046 -43.13 -1.83 8.78
C PRO A 1046 -43.86 -2.59 7.66
N SER A 1047 -43.45 -2.42 6.40
CA SER A 1047 -44.04 -3.17 5.25
C SER A 1047 -43.78 -4.68 5.29
N GLY A 1048 -43.04 -5.15 6.28
CA GLY A 1048 -42.64 -6.55 6.45
C GLY A 1048 -41.27 -6.63 7.09
N TYR A 1049 -40.96 -7.79 7.65
CA TYR A 1049 -39.60 -8.11 8.10
C TYR A 1049 -38.74 -8.54 6.91
N ARG A 1050 -37.43 -8.29 6.97
CA ARG A 1050 -36.47 -8.78 5.98
C ARG A 1050 -36.44 -10.31 6.04
N ALA A 1051 -36.49 -10.95 4.87
CA ALA A 1051 -36.27 -12.38 4.77
C ALA A 1051 -34.85 -12.68 5.30
N GLY A 1052 -34.71 -13.64 6.21
CA GLY A 1052 -33.42 -14.04 6.80
C GLY A 1052 -33.17 -13.63 8.25
N VAL A 1053 -33.93 -12.65 8.80
CA VAL A 1053 -33.80 -12.22 10.22
C VAL A 1053 -34.00 -13.39 11.19
N VAL A 1054 -34.92 -14.30 10.87
CA VAL A 1054 -35.20 -15.50 11.67
C VAL A 1054 -34.01 -16.46 11.66
N ASP A 1055 -33.38 -16.64 10.50
CA ASP A 1055 -32.27 -17.56 10.32
C ASP A 1055 -31.00 -17.00 10.98
N GLU A 1056 -30.75 -15.69 10.88
CA GLU A 1056 -29.66 -15.01 11.57
C GLU A 1056 -29.74 -15.18 13.09
N VAL A 1057 -30.93 -14.99 13.69
CA VAL A 1057 -31.10 -15.18 15.13
C VAL A 1057 -30.93 -16.65 15.52
N LEU A 1058 -31.42 -17.60 14.71
CA LEU A 1058 -31.21 -19.03 14.96
C LEU A 1058 -29.74 -19.44 14.80
N ASP A 1059 -29.02 -18.87 13.84
CA ASP A 1059 -27.60 -19.14 13.58
C ASP A 1059 -26.68 -18.57 14.67
N ALA A 1060 -26.99 -17.36 15.15
CA ALA A 1060 -26.29 -16.75 16.28
C ALA A 1060 -26.43 -17.59 17.56
N ASN A 1061 -27.58 -18.26 17.72
CA ASN A 1061 -27.89 -19.06 18.90
C ASN A 1061 -27.63 -20.56 18.72
N THR A 1062 -27.12 -21.01 17.56
CA THR A 1062 -26.81 -22.44 17.32
C THR A 1062 -25.54 -22.85 18.06
N ILE A 1063 -25.64 -23.92 18.84
CA ILE A 1063 -24.50 -24.55 19.53
C ILE A 1063 -23.67 -25.27 18.47
N ARG A 1064 -22.42 -24.82 18.30
CA ARG A 1064 -21.58 -25.26 17.20
C ARG A 1064 -20.77 -26.52 17.49
N SER A 1065 -20.66 -26.93 18.75
CA SER A 1065 -19.85 -28.10 19.14
C SER A 1065 -20.30 -28.72 20.47
N GLY A 1066 -19.89 -29.97 20.71
CA GLY A 1066 -20.31 -30.79 21.85
C GLY A 1066 -21.55 -31.66 21.57
N PRO A 1067 -22.05 -32.44 22.54
CA PRO A 1067 -23.14 -33.41 22.35
C PRO A 1067 -24.49 -32.78 21.95
N ASN A 1068 -24.59 -31.46 21.98
CA ASN A 1068 -25.75 -30.69 21.52
C ASN A 1068 -25.47 -29.86 20.26
N ALA A 1069 -24.42 -30.18 19.50
CA ALA A 1069 -24.12 -29.51 18.24
C ALA A 1069 -25.31 -29.58 17.27
N GLY A 1070 -25.66 -28.44 16.67
CA GLY A 1070 -26.81 -28.30 15.77
C GLY A 1070 -28.16 -28.02 16.46
N LYS A 1071 -28.19 -27.95 17.80
CA LYS A 1071 -29.31 -27.39 18.57
C LYS A 1071 -29.10 -25.90 18.81
N VAL A 1072 -30.16 -25.16 19.08
CA VAL A 1072 -30.08 -23.74 19.46
C VAL A 1072 -30.20 -23.58 20.96
N ARG A 1073 -29.43 -22.64 21.53
CA ARG A 1073 -29.53 -22.19 22.90
C ARG A 1073 -30.39 -20.92 22.94
N THR A 1074 -31.49 -20.96 23.67
CA THR A 1074 -32.31 -19.75 23.88
C THR A 1074 -31.63 -18.80 24.86
N ALA A 1075 -32.06 -17.53 24.88
CA ALA A 1075 -31.55 -16.53 25.81
C ALA A 1075 -31.77 -16.92 27.29
N ASP A 1076 -32.80 -17.72 27.58
CA ASP A 1076 -33.10 -18.24 28.92
C ASP A 1076 -32.26 -19.49 29.27
N GLY A 1077 -31.38 -19.93 28.36
CA GLY A 1077 -30.41 -21.00 28.57
C GLY A 1077 -30.84 -22.40 28.10
N ASP A 1078 -32.10 -22.57 27.65
CA ASP A 1078 -32.61 -23.84 27.14
C ASP A 1078 -31.97 -24.27 25.82
N ILE A 1079 -31.72 -25.57 25.65
CA ILE A 1079 -31.11 -26.14 24.43
C ILE A 1079 -32.14 -27.03 23.70
N VAL A 1080 -32.58 -26.60 22.53
CA VAL A 1080 -33.66 -27.25 21.76
C VAL A 1080 -33.32 -27.41 20.28
N ALA A 1081 -34.04 -28.27 19.56
CA ALA A 1081 -33.80 -28.45 18.13
C ALA A 1081 -34.02 -27.13 17.37
N ARG A 1082 -33.17 -26.83 16.40
CA ARG A 1082 -33.19 -25.57 15.64
C ARG A 1082 -34.54 -25.31 14.94
N ASN A 1083 -35.28 -26.36 14.62
CA ASN A 1083 -36.60 -26.33 14.00
C ASN A 1083 -37.75 -26.63 14.99
N ASP A 1084 -37.52 -26.55 16.30
CA ASP A 1084 -38.55 -26.81 17.31
C ASP A 1084 -39.71 -25.81 17.14
N PRO A 1085 -40.96 -26.28 16.94
CA PRO A 1085 -42.10 -25.41 16.67
C PRO A 1085 -42.46 -24.47 17.84
N ARG A 1086 -41.87 -24.70 19.02
CA ARG A 1086 -42.05 -23.87 20.23
C ARG A 1086 -41.07 -22.70 20.32
N LEU A 1087 -40.13 -22.56 19.37
CA LEU A 1087 -39.24 -21.41 19.29
C LEU A 1087 -39.98 -20.15 18.82
N THR A 1088 -39.61 -19.02 19.41
CA THR A 1088 -40.06 -17.67 19.05
C THR A 1088 -38.90 -16.69 19.10
N ILE A 1089 -39.00 -15.62 18.32
CA ILE A 1089 -38.03 -14.51 18.32
C ILE A 1089 -38.77 -13.24 18.73
N GLU A 1090 -38.22 -12.53 19.71
CA GLU A 1090 -38.83 -11.34 20.30
C GLU A 1090 -37.81 -10.20 20.41
N HIS A 1091 -38.27 -8.96 20.35
CA HIS A 1091 -37.43 -7.79 20.59
C HIS A 1091 -37.03 -7.71 22.07
N ASN A 1092 -35.76 -7.42 22.33
CA ASN A 1092 -35.18 -7.34 23.68
C ASN A 1092 -35.82 -6.23 24.53
N LYS A 1093 -36.36 -5.18 23.90
CA LYS A 1093 -37.13 -4.10 24.55
C LYS A 1093 -38.56 -4.07 24.00
N PRO A 1094 -39.60 -3.86 24.83
CA PRO A 1094 -40.98 -3.73 24.35
C PRO A 1094 -41.08 -2.63 23.29
N VAL A 1095 -41.58 -2.99 22.12
CA VAL A 1095 -41.63 -2.13 20.94
C VAL A 1095 -42.40 -0.83 21.20
N VAL A 1096 -43.49 -0.91 21.96
CA VAL A 1096 -44.31 0.25 22.35
C VAL A 1096 -43.52 1.22 23.23
N GLU A 1097 -42.70 0.69 24.14
CA GLU A 1097 -41.90 1.49 25.07
C GLU A 1097 -40.74 2.17 24.34
N HIS A 1098 -40.06 1.46 23.42
CA HIS A 1098 -39.04 2.06 22.55
C HIS A 1098 -39.60 3.26 21.75
N TRP A 1099 -40.80 3.15 21.16
CA TRP A 1099 -41.38 4.24 20.39
C TRP A 1099 -42.05 5.33 21.23
N ASN A 1100 -42.45 5.05 22.46
CA ASN A 1100 -42.86 6.08 23.40
C ASN A 1100 -41.67 6.94 23.85
N GLU A 1101 -40.47 6.36 23.93
CA GLU A 1101 -39.23 7.07 24.28
C GLU A 1101 -38.59 7.81 23.10
N THR A 1102 -38.62 7.24 21.89
CA THR A 1102 -37.88 7.77 20.72
C THR A 1102 -38.76 8.36 19.61
N GLY A 1103 -40.09 8.21 19.67
CA GLY A 1103 -40.90 8.05 18.46
C GLY A 1103 -41.95 9.12 18.11
N TYR A 1104 -41.84 10.37 18.56
CA TYR A 1104 -42.81 11.38 18.10
C TYR A 1104 -42.58 11.86 16.64
N ASN A 1105 -41.40 11.61 16.03
CA ASN A 1105 -41.05 12.05 14.67
C ASN A 1105 -40.23 11.02 13.83
N SER A 1106 -40.37 9.71 14.08
CA SER A 1106 -39.58 8.70 13.35
C SER A 1106 -40.11 8.41 11.93
N THR A 1107 -39.22 8.35 10.94
CA THR A 1107 -39.58 8.00 9.55
C THR A 1107 -39.84 6.49 9.39
N ARG A 1108 -40.46 6.08 8.28
CA ARG A 1108 -40.74 4.66 8.00
C ARG A 1108 -39.46 3.81 7.85
N GLY A 1109 -38.38 4.39 7.33
CA GLY A 1109 -37.08 3.72 7.19
C GLY A 1109 -36.45 3.40 8.54
N VAL A 1110 -36.40 4.39 9.44
CA VAL A 1110 -35.89 4.22 10.82
C VAL A 1110 -36.67 3.14 11.58
N ARG A 1111 -37.99 3.09 11.37
CA ARG A 1111 -38.82 2.01 11.93
C ARG A 1111 -38.48 0.65 11.33
N ASN A 1112 -38.34 0.55 10.01
CA ASN A 1112 -37.95 -0.70 9.34
C ASN A 1112 -36.58 -1.22 9.80
N ASP A 1113 -35.63 -0.35 10.11
CA ASP A 1113 -34.31 -0.77 10.61
C ASP A 1113 -34.37 -1.28 12.05
N PHE A 1114 -35.16 -0.64 12.93
CA PHE A 1114 -35.40 -1.16 14.29
C PHE A 1114 -36.07 -2.54 14.27
N TYR A 1115 -37.11 -2.72 13.45
CA TYR A 1115 -37.82 -4.00 13.37
C TYR A 1115 -36.99 -5.11 12.74
N ASN A 1116 -35.94 -4.82 11.96
CA ASN A 1116 -35.13 -5.84 11.27
C ASN A 1116 -33.70 -5.97 11.78
N ASN A 1117 -33.38 -5.31 12.89
CA ASN A 1117 -32.09 -5.45 13.54
C ASN A 1117 -32.13 -6.66 14.49
N THR A 1118 -31.34 -7.69 14.18
CA THR A 1118 -31.22 -8.95 14.92
C THR A 1118 -30.54 -8.78 16.27
N ASP A 1119 -29.70 -7.75 16.46
CA ASP A 1119 -29.08 -7.42 17.75
C ASP A 1119 -30.11 -6.94 18.78
N ASN A 1120 -31.24 -6.42 18.30
CA ASN A 1120 -32.36 -6.01 19.14
C ASN A 1120 -33.34 -7.16 19.43
N MET A 1121 -33.00 -8.40 19.09
CA MET A 1121 -33.85 -9.57 19.25
C MET A 1121 -33.20 -10.69 20.07
N SER A 1122 -34.01 -11.54 20.67
CA SER A 1122 -33.58 -12.74 21.37
C SER A 1122 -34.42 -13.96 20.99
N LEU A 1123 -33.77 -15.12 20.94
CA LEU A 1123 -34.42 -16.42 20.72
C LEU A 1123 -34.94 -16.98 22.05
N ARG A 1124 -36.22 -17.30 22.13
CA ARG A 1124 -36.90 -17.79 23.35
C ARG A 1124 -37.85 -18.94 23.07
N LEU A 1125 -38.33 -19.62 24.12
CA LEU A 1125 -39.47 -20.54 24.02
C LEU A 1125 -40.79 -19.78 24.19
N ARG A 1126 -41.84 -20.22 23.49
CA ARG A 1126 -43.19 -19.64 23.58
C ARG A 1126 -43.78 -19.59 24.99
N SER A 1127 -43.29 -20.41 25.93
CA SER A 1127 -43.75 -20.45 27.33
C SER A 1127 -43.07 -19.43 28.26
N ALA A 1128 -41.93 -18.86 27.89
CA ALA A 1128 -41.16 -17.89 28.68
C ALA A 1128 -41.51 -16.42 28.32
N ASN A 1129 -42.72 -16.21 27.79
CA ASN A 1129 -43.12 -15.01 27.06
C ASN A 1129 -43.50 -13.84 27.99
N SER A 1130 -43.08 -12.62 27.65
CA SER A 1130 -43.64 -11.37 28.21
C SER A 1130 -44.85 -10.96 27.38
N ALA A 1131 -46.04 -10.93 27.99
CA ALA A 1131 -47.37 -10.84 27.34
C ALA A 1131 -47.61 -9.64 26.38
N ASP A 1132 -46.63 -8.78 26.16
CA ASP A 1132 -46.75 -7.50 25.45
C ASP A 1132 -45.75 -7.33 24.27
N GLY A 1133 -45.06 -8.40 23.83
CA GLY A 1133 -44.15 -8.41 22.68
C GLY A 1133 -44.75 -9.00 21.38
N GLY A 1134 -44.46 -8.41 20.21
CA GLY A 1134 -44.90 -8.93 18.91
C GLY A 1134 -44.19 -10.23 18.52
N ARG A 1135 -44.90 -11.20 17.92
CA ARG A 1135 -44.42 -12.58 17.71
C ARG A 1135 -43.89 -12.85 16.29
N MET A 1136 -42.70 -13.47 16.20
CA MET A 1136 -42.18 -14.15 14.99
C MET A 1136 -41.90 -15.62 15.29
N SER A 1137 -42.44 -16.55 14.48
CA SER A 1137 -42.20 -17.99 14.64
C SER A 1137 -41.07 -18.51 13.75
N ALA A 1138 -40.22 -19.37 14.30
CA ALA A 1138 -39.08 -19.95 13.59
C ALA A 1138 -39.44 -20.85 12.39
N SER A 1139 -40.66 -21.40 12.34
CA SER A 1139 -41.09 -22.36 11.30
C SER A 1139 -42.02 -21.76 10.23
N GLY A 1140 -42.16 -20.44 10.15
CA GLY A 1140 -43.03 -19.81 9.17
C GLY A 1140 -43.05 -18.29 9.25
N ILE A 1141 -42.81 -17.65 8.10
CA ILE A 1141 -42.75 -16.19 7.94
C ILE A 1141 -44.18 -15.62 7.93
N ARG A 1142 -44.84 -15.61 9.10
CA ARG A 1142 -45.98 -14.73 9.36
C ARG A 1142 -45.80 -14.10 10.73
N TYR A 1143 -45.53 -12.80 10.73
CA TYR A 1143 -45.64 -11.99 11.92
C TYR A 1143 -47.12 -11.87 12.31
N ARG A 1144 -47.44 -12.18 13.57
CA ARG A 1144 -48.75 -11.87 14.15
C ARG A 1144 -48.47 -11.13 15.45
N GLN A 1145 -48.79 -9.84 15.48
CA GLN A 1145 -48.86 -9.11 16.74
C GLN A 1145 -50.14 -9.59 17.46
N ASP A 1146 -50.01 -10.62 18.31
CA ASP A 1146 -51.02 -10.86 19.34
C ASP A 1146 -50.79 -9.79 20.39
N VAL A 1147 -51.41 -8.63 20.20
CA VAL A 1147 -51.60 -7.71 21.31
C VAL A 1147 -52.45 -8.44 22.35
N GLY A 1148 -51.91 -8.60 23.55
CA GLY A 1148 -52.72 -9.00 24.70
C GLY A 1148 -53.97 -8.10 24.81
N THR A 1149 -54.97 -8.56 25.55
CA THR A 1149 -56.31 -7.94 25.69
C THR A 1149 -56.33 -6.46 26.14
N SER A 1150 -55.18 -5.84 26.35
CA SER A 1150 -54.97 -4.47 26.80
C SER A 1150 -54.94 -3.41 25.69
N TYR A 1151 -54.83 -3.78 24.41
CA TYR A 1151 -54.58 -2.81 23.32
C TYR A 1151 -55.66 -2.71 22.22
N SER A 1152 -56.84 -3.30 22.42
CA SER A 1152 -58.00 -3.08 21.55
C SER A 1152 -58.96 -2.00 22.11
N ARG A 1153 -58.63 -0.73 21.85
CA ARG A 1153 -59.62 0.36 21.70
C ARG A 1153 -59.01 1.52 20.93
#